data_AF-A0A8C2YLH2-F1
#
_entry.id   AF-A0A8C2YLH2-F1
#
_cell.length_a   1.000
_cell.length_b   1.000
_cell.length_c   1.000
_cell.angle_alpha   90.00
_cell.angle_beta   90.00
_cell.angle_gamma   90.00
#
_symmetry.space_group_name_H-M   'P 1'
#
loop_
_entity.id
_entity.type
_entity.pdbx_description
1 polymer ?
#
loop_
_entity_poly.entity_id
_entity_poly.type
_entity_poly.pdbx_seq_one_letter_code
_entity_poly.pdbx_strand_id
1 'polypeptide(L)'
;MKKCHLKYILVEKKHINKFRSSHETLLNYDTLTVEHNDLVFVRLHWKNVEEDLMLSDGKEKCETGREDRVCSESSSRETEHMDARHKDCLAYVLHTSGTTGTPKIVRVPHACVLPNVQHFRELFDITPEDVLFLASPLTFDPSVVEIFVALSSGASLLIVPTSVKVLPSKLAPVLFTHHRVTVLQATPTLLRRFGPQLVKSAVLSASTSLRVLALGGEPFPSLTVLRSWIEKGNKTQIFNIYGITEVSSWATFYKIPEEILDSTLKCESPVQLGLPLLGTVVEVRDADGVTIQEGSGQVFLGGRDRVCFLDDEVTVPLGTMRATGDFVMVKGGEMLFLGRKDGQIKRHGKRLNVELVQQVAEELQQVESCAVTWYNQEKLILFIVSRDDIVKDRIFKELQERLPNHAIPDELVLIDTLPFTSHGKVDVSELNKIYLDYVNLTQNKLDGKEDLWEKLQCLWKSILSLPEDLKVPEESLFLSSGGDSLRAVRLLGEIERLVGTPVPGLLEVILSSSMSEIFSYTLHTVFAVEDGTFTRTSAAKRKLSDTDQEAEAASGESLRQQSALPSGYKERKAFIALSRGSQILSVNATELGHCPLACADLISQTNIKHVRSLNPSALTGQSKGPPCAAEVPAEGSPVTEAAKMELRVRWRSDTGKCVDASPLVVIPAGDNSSATVYVGSHSRRMKAVELRSGKVKWEQTLGDRIESSACVSVCGNFIVVGCYDGLVYVLKSNSGETHWVFPTEDTVKSSATADPATGLVYVGSHDQHVYALDIYEKKCIWKLQCEGTVFSSPFLSLNPHRLYCATLGGLLLAVNPATGSTVWKHCCGKPLFSSPRCCRQYVCIGCVDGNVLCFTHSGEQVWQFSTGGPIFSSPCTSASEQEIFFGSHDRFIYCCDMKGHLRWKFETTSRVYATPFAFQSHGRDGEVLLAAASTDGKLWVLGSESGQLRRAYELPGEVFSSPVVWESMLVIGCRNNYIYCLDLLSGNQK
;
A
#
# COMPACT_ATOMS: atom_id res chain seq x y z
N MET A 1 11.24 12.22 -22.57
CA MET A 1 12.63 12.61 -22.91
C MET A 1 12.75 13.25 -24.30
N LYS A 2 12.38 12.57 -25.40
CA LYS A 2 12.45 13.14 -26.78
C LYS A 2 11.65 14.45 -26.94
N LYS A 3 10.41 14.50 -26.43
CA LYS A 3 9.54 15.69 -26.43
C LYS A 3 10.11 16.90 -25.66
N CYS A 4 11.09 16.70 -24.77
CA CYS A 4 11.62 17.75 -23.88
C CYS A 4 13.03 18.23 -24.29
N HIS A 5 13.57 17.75 -25.41
CA HIS A 5 14.91 18.08 -25.91
C HIS A 5 16.04 17.97 -24.87
N LEU A 6 15.92 17.06 -23.90
CA LEU A 6 16.90 16.88 -22.84
C LEU A 6 18.26 16.49 -23.45
N LYS A 7 19.30 17.27 -23.13
CA LYS A 7 20.68 17.06 -23.56
C LYS A 7 21.51 16.27 -22.56
N TYR A 8 21.12 16.28 -21.29
CA TYR A 8 21.83 15.64 -20.20
C TYR A 8 20.85 15.00 -19.25
N ILE A 9 21.24 13.86 -18.70
CA ILE A 9 20.50 13.22 -17.62
C ILE A 9 21.46 12.68 -16.56
N LEU A 10 21.01 12.65 -15.32
CA LEU A 10 21.67 11.93 -14.24
C LEU A 10 20.93 10.61 -14.04
N VAL A 11 21.68 9.51 -14.06
CA VAL A 11 21.14 8.17 -13.82
C VAL A 11 21.87 7.57 -12.65
N GLU A 12 21.14 7.05 -11.67
CA GLU A 12 21.78 6.26 -10.62
C GLU A 12 22.55 5.09 -11.24
N LYS A 13 23.75 4.82 -10.72
CA LYS A 13 24.72 3.86 -11.26
C LYS A 13 24.14 2.46 -11.35
N LYS A 14 23.28 2.07 -10.41
CA LYS A 14 22.52 0.80 -10.46
C LYS A 14 21.51 0.73 -11.61
N HIS A 15 21.04 1.89 -12.10
CA HIS A 15 20.05 2.00 -13.17
C HIS A 15 20.66 2.35 -14.53
N ILE A 16 21.98 2.62 -14.63
CA ILE A 16 22.61 3.00 -15.89
C ILE A 16 22.47 1.93 -16.97
N ASN A 17 22.63 0.64 -16.63
CA ASN A 17 22.51 -0.45 -17.60
C ASN A 17 21.06 -0.64 -18.07
N LYS A 18 20.09 -0.43 -17.18
CA LYS A 18 18.66 -0.44 -17.53
C LYS A 18 18.30 0.77 -18.40
N PHE A 19 18.82 1.95 -18.05
CA PHE A 19 18.63 3.17 -18.83
C PHE A 19 19.21 3.03 -20.24
N ARG A 20 20.44 2.51 -20.35
CA ARG A 20 21.12 2.23 -21.62
C ARG A 20 20.32 1.25 -22.47
N SER A 21 20.02 0.05 -21.95
CA SER A 21 19.26 -0.97 -22.69
C SER A 21 17.85 -0.55 -23.08
N SER A 22 17.15 0.24 -22.25
CA SER A 22 15.78 0.70 -22.54
C SER A 22 15.72 1.80 -23.61
N HIS A 23 16.83 2.47 -23.90
CA HIS A 23 16.87 3.62 -24.83
C HIS A 23 17.96 3.50 -25.90
N GLU A 24 18.64 2.35 -25.98
CA GLU A 24 19.75 2.05 -26.91
C GLU A 24 19.35 2.24 -28.38
N THR A 25 18.09 1.97 -28.70
CA THR A 25 17.52 2.13 -30.05
C THR A 25 17.23 3.59 -30.42
N LEU A 26 17.10 4.49 -29.43
CA LEU A 26 16.63 5.88 -29.62
C LEU A 26 17.71 6.94 -29.37
N LEU A 27 18.80 6.61 -28.67
CA LEU A 27 19.79 7.55 -28.15
C LEU A 27 21.22 7.09 -28.45
N ASN A 28 22.00 7.92 -29.16
CA ASN A 28 23.46 7.89 -29.05
C ASN A 28 23.85 8.70 -27.80
N TYR A 29 24.89 8.34 -27.07
CA TYR A 29 25.34 9.13 -25.92
C TYR A 29 26.87 9.10 -25.77
N ASP A 30 27.45 10.25 -25.45
CA ASP A 30 28.83 10.35 -24.99
C ASP A 30 28.81 10.31 -23.45
N THR A 31 29.52 9.37 -22.86
CA THR A 31 29.66 9.31 -21.39
C THR A 31 30.75 10.28 -21.00
N LEU A 32 30.39 11.50 -20.61
CA LEU A 32 31.33 12.39 -19.91
C LEU A 32 31.40 11.89 -18.46
N THR A 33 32.43 11.11 -18.17
CA THR A 33 32.72 10.47 -16.88
C THR A 33 33.04 11.51 -15.81
N VAL A 34 32.01 12.16 -15.30
CA VAL A 34 32.05 12.76 -13.96
C VAL A 34 31.21 11.83 -13.08
N GLU A 35 31.89 10.95 -12.35
CA GLU A 35 31.28 10.06 -11.37
C GLU A 35 31.29 10.75 -10.00
N HIS A 36 30.11 10.98 -9.41
CA HIS A 36 29.99 11.46 -8.03
C HIS A 36 28.70 10.92 -7.41
N ASN A 37 28.77 10.35 -6.20
CA ASN A 37 27.63 9.89 -5.40
C ASN A 37 26.67 8.91 -6.12
N ASP A 38 27.19 7.81 -6.68
CA ASP A 38 26.39 6.78 -7.36
C ASP A 38 25.47 7.31 -8.48
N LEU A 39 25.77 8.49 -9.05
CA LEU A 39 25.09 9.05 -10.20
C LEU A 39 26.05 9.10 -11.39
N VAL A 40 25.55 8.70 -12.55
CA VAL A 40 26.24 8.72 -13.84
C VAL A 40 25.62 9.82 -14.68
N PHE A 41 26.44 10.80 -15.04
CA PHE A 41 26.04 11.87 -15.95
C PHE A 41 26.12 11.39 -17.41
N VAL A 42 25.00 11.43 -18.12
CA VAL A 42 24.88 10.94 -19.51
C VAL A 42 24.48 12.08 -20.42
N ARG A 43 25.26 12.32 -21.49
CA ARG A 43 24.90 13.27 -22.54
C ARG A 43 24.10 12.57 -23.63
N LEU A 44 22.89 13.04 -23.93
CA LEU A 44 21.99 12.47 -24.93
C LEU A 44 22.20 13.09 -26.33
N HIS A 45 22.33 12.24 -27.35
CA HIS A 45 22.28 12.56 -28.78
C HIS A 45 21.14 11.80 -29.44
N TRP A 46 20.12 12.52 -29.90
CA TRP A 46 18.96 11.93 -30.56
C TRP A 46 19.34 11.53 -31.99
N LYS A 47 19.06 10.28 -32.40
CA LYS A 47 19.14 9.90 -33.82
C LYS A 47 17.94 10.54 -34.54
N ASN A 48 18.21 11.37 -35.55
CA ASN A 48 17.17 11.84 -36.46
C ASN A 48 16.70 10.63 -37.27
N VAL A 49 15.47 10.18 -37.03
CA VAL A 49 14.76 9.25 -37.89
C VAL A 49 13.46 9.96 -38.23
N GLU A 50 13.50 10.71 -39.33
CA GLU A 50 12.39 11.07 -40.23
C GLU A 50 12.93 11.98 -41.34
N GLU A 51 13.61 11.37 -42.31
CA GLU A 51 13.67 11.82 -43.70
C GLU A 51 13.60 10.54 -44.55
N ASP A 52 12.40 9.97 -44.65
CA ASP A 52 12.00 9.10 -45.75
C ASP A 52 10.50 8.81 -45.59
N LEU A 53 9.69 9.64 -46.24
CA LEU A 53 8.35 9.38 -46.79
C LEU A 53 7.73 10.74 -47.15
N MET A 54 8.15 11.31 -48.28
CA MET A 54 7.34 12.06 -49.25
C MET A 54 8.27 12.74 -50.27
N LEU A 55 8.88 11.96 -51.17
CA LEU A 55 9.34 12.47 -52.47
C LEU A 55 9.16 11.39 -53.53
N SER A 56 7.99 11.38 -54.14
CA SER A 56 7.82 11.02 -55.55
C SER A 56 6.86 12.04 -56.17
N ASP A 57 7.39 13.17 -56.62
CA ASP A 57 7.46 13.52 -58.04
C ASP A 57 8.00 14.95 -58.20
N GLY A 58 8.79 15.17 -59.27
CA GLY A 58 9.15 16.52 -59.73
C GLY A 58 10.61 16.94 -59.60
N LYS A 59 11.38 16.62 -60.66
CA LYS A 59 12.48 17.42 -61.26
C LYS A 59 12.33 18.93 -60.96
N GLU A 60 13.35 19.74 -60.71
CA GLU A 60 14.52 19.98 -61.56
C GLU A 60 15.47 20.99 -60.86
N LYS A 61 16.78 20.76 -61.06
CA LYS A 61 17.93 21.71 -61.14
C LYS A 61 18.21 22.77 -60.07
N CYS A 62 19.44 22.64 -59.54
CA CYS A 62 20.23 23.67 -58.88
C CYS A 62 20.69 24.76 -59.87
N GLU A 63 20.57 26.03 -59.50
CA GLU A 63 21.50 27.08 -59.93
C GLU A 63 21.59 28.21 -58.89
N THR A 64 22.83 28.64 -58.69
CA THR A 64 23.32 29.69 -57.78
C THR A 64 22.91 31.11 -58.19
N GLY A 65 22.59 31.98 -57.22
CA GLY A 65 22.46 33.43 -57.46
C GLY A 65 22.42 34.26 -56.17
N ARG A 66 23.33 35.24 -56.09
CA ARG A 66 23.43 36.29 -55.05
C ARG A 66 22.30 37.33 -55.15
N GLU A 67 22.00 37.96 -54.01
CA GLU A 67 21.50 39.32 -53.77
C GLU A 67 20.37 39.87 -54.68
N ASP A 68 19.21 40.19 -54.10
CA ASP A 68 18.75 41.58 -53.99
C ASP A 68 17.52 41.76 -53.09
N ARG A 69 17.52 42.86 -52.34
CA ARG A 69 16.42 43.34 -51.49
C ARG A 69 15.28 43.90 -52.35
N VAL A 70 14.03 43.53 -52.03
CA VAL A 70 12.89 44.44 -52.18
C VAL A 70 11.95 44.24 -50.97
N CYS A 71 11.81 45.28 -50.16
CA CYS A 71 10.76 45.39 -49.16
C CYS A 71 9.39 45.48 -49.85
N SER A 72 8.45 44.64 -49.42
CA SER A 72 7.02 44.94 -49.52
C SER A 72 6.40 44.74 -48.14
N GLU A 73 6.17 45.85 -47.44
CA GLU A 73 5.36 45.90 -46.23
C GLU A 73 3.92 45.47 -46.55
N SER A 74 3.53 44.31 -46.04
CA SER A 74 2.14 44.01 -45.71
C SER A 74 2.11 43.54 -44.26
N SER A 75 1.70 44.45 -43.38
CA SER A 75 1.63 44.28 -41.93
C SER A 75 0.59 43.22 -41.53
N SER A 76 0.97 41.95 -41.57
CA SER A 76 0.42 40.95 -40.64
C SER A 76 1.29 40.98 -39.40
N ARG A 77 0.74 41.37 -38.25
CA ARG A 77 1.40 41.17 -36.95
C ARG A 77 1.62 39.67 -36.80
N GLU A 78 2.80 39.17 -37.16
CA GLU A 78 3.24 37.85 -36.74
C GLU A 78 3.22 37.91 -35.21
N THR A 79 2.26 37.22 -34.60
CA THR A 79 2.27 37.02 -33.16
C THR A 79 3.58 36.31 -32.86
N GLU A 80 4.47 36.96 -32.11
CA GLU A 80 5.68 36.31 -31.62
C GLU A 80 5.25 35.16 -30.69
N HIS A 81 5.82 33.96 -30.88
CA HIS A 81 5.52 32.78 -30.08
C HIS A 81 6.79 32.27 -29.39
N MET A 82 6.65 31.77 -28.16
CA MET A 82 7.63 30.86 -27.59
C MET A 82 7.51 29.49 -28.23
N ASP A 83 8.64 28.84 -28.49
CA ASP A 83 8.71 27.49 -29.05
C ASP A 83 9.57 26.59 -28.17
N ALA A 84 8.96 25.53 -27.61
CA ALA A 84 9.64 24.56 -26.75
C ALA A 84 10.73 23.77 -27.48
N ARG A 85 10.75 23.79 -28.83
CA ARG A 85 11.72 23.09 -29.67
C ARG A 85 13.06 23.80 -29.77
N HIS A 86 13.13 25.08 -29.38
CA HIS A 86 14.39 25.80 -29.34
C HIS A 86 15.37 25.14 -28.36
N LYS A 87 16.62 24.93 -28.80
CA LYS A 87 17.67 24.37 -27.95
C LYS A 87 17.85 25.25 -26.71
N ASP A 88 17.93 24.61 -25.55
CA ASP A 88 18.11 25.27 -24.24
C ASP A 88 16.94 26.19 -23.81
N CYS A 89 15.76 26.02 -24.42
CA CYS A 89 14.57 26.77 -24.02
C CYS A 89 14.06 26.37 -22.63
N LEU A 90 14.03 25.07 -22.31
CA LEU A 90 13.42 24.53 -21.08
C LEU A 90 14.42 24.41 -19.94
N ALA A 91 14.00 24.86 -18.75
CA ALA A 91 14.74 24.72 -17.50
C ALA A 91 14.41 23.41 -16.76
N TYR A 92 13.12 23.09 -16.60
CA TYR A 92 12.67 21.89 -15.88
C TYR A 92 11.26 21.46 -16.29
N VAL A 93 10.86 20.26 -15.85
CA VAL A 93 9.53 19.68 -16.09
C VAL A 93 8.97 19.13 -14.78
N LEU A 94 7.73 19.46 -14.45
CA LEU A 94 7.02 18.95 -13.28
C LEU A 94 5.67 18.37 -13.65
N HIS A 95 5.15 17.51 -12.77
CA HIS A 95 3.78 17.04 -12.81
C HIS A 95 2.97 17.72 -11.70
N THR A 96 1.78 18.22 -12.03
CA THR A 96 0.85 18.81 -11.05
C THR A 96 -0.45 18.01 -11.02
N SER A 97 -1.09 17.88 -9.86
CA SER A 97 -2.42 17.26 -9.77
C SER A 97 -3.43 18.16 -10.49
N GLY A 98 -3.82 17.78 -11.72
CA GLY A 98 -4.86 18.51 -12.44
C GLY A 98 -6.18 18.47 -11.68
N THR A 99 -6.99 19.52 -11.82
CA THR A 99 -8.35 19.61 -11.26
C THR A 99 -9.29 18.49 -11.75
N THR A 100 -8.88 17.73 -12.78
CA THR A 100 -9.59 16.59 -13.38
C THR A 100 -9.13 15.23 -12.85
N GLY A 101 -8.19 15.19 -11.89
CA GLY A 101 -7.63 13.95 -11.32
C GLY A 101 -6.50 13.31 -12.15
N THR A 102 -6.28 13.75 -13.39
CA THR A 102 -5.13 13.36 -14.21
C THR A 102 -3.97 14.33 -13.97
N PRO A 103 -2.74 13.87 -13.68
CA PRO A 103 -1.60 14.76 -13.51
C PRO A 103 -1.29 15.52 -14.82
N LYS A 104 -1.17 16.85 -14.75
CA LYS A 104 -0.76 17.71 -15.88
C LYS A 104 0.75 17.79 -15.95
N ILE A 105 1.30 17.85 -17.17
CA ILE A 105 2.73 18.04 -17.39
C ILE A 105 3.00 19.52 -17.63
N VAL A 106 3.84 20.14 -16.80
CA VAL A 106 4.26 21.54 -16.95
C VAL A 106 5.73 21.58 -17.36
N ARG A 107 6.01 22.10 -18.55
CA ARG A 107 7.36 22.28 -19.10
C ARG A 107 7.72 23.76 -18.98
N VAL A 108 8.71 24.07 -18.15
CA VAL A 108 9.03 25.44 -17.73
C VAL A 108 10.23 25.98 -18.50
N PRO A 109 10.10 27.11 -19.23
CA PRO A 109 11.23 27.77 -19.89
C PRO A 109 12.22 28.42 -18.92
N HIS A 110 13.49 28.53 -19.31
CA HIS A 110 14.49 29.33 -18.58
C HIS A 110 14.05 30.79 -18.42
N ALA A 111 13.55 31.40 -19.50
CA ALA A 111 13.04 32.77 -19.49
C ALA A 111 11.86 32.96 -18.52
N CYS A 112 11.11 31.91 -18.22
CA CYS A 112 9.95 31.96 -17.33
C CYS A 112 10.35 31.93 -15.85
N VAL A 113 11.36 31.10 -15.48
CA VAL A 113 11.81 30.98 -14.08
C VAL A 113 12.84 32.02 -13.66
N LEU A 114 13.70 32.47 -14.58
CA LEU A 114 14.80 33.39 -14.27
C LEU A 114 14.35 34.67 -13.53
N PRO A 115 13.20 35.30 -13.87
CA PRO A 115 12.73 36.47 -13.15
C PRO A 115 12.42 36.22 -11.66
N ASN A 116 12.01 35.00 -11.26
CA ASN A 116 11.90 34.68 -9.83
C ASN A 116 13.26 34.77 -9.16
N VAL A 117 14.27 34.12 -9.73
CA VAL A 117 15.61 34.03 -9.15
C VAL A 117 16.24 35.41 -9.02
N GLN A 118 16.19 36.21 -10.09
CA GLN A 118 16.73 37.57 -10.09
C GLN A 118 16.02 38.47 -9.10
N HIS A 119 14.68 38.46 -9.13
CA HIS A 119 13.91 39.38 -8.31
C HIS A 119 13.96 38.99 -6.82
N PHE A 120 13.95 37.70 -6.47
CA PHE A 120 14.10 37.30 -5.07
C PHE A 120 15.51 37.54 -4.54
N ARG A 121 16.56 37.42 -5.36
CA ARG A 121 17.90 37.82 -4.95
C ARG A 121 17.95 39.29 -4.53
N GLU A 122 17.31 40.17 -5.30
CA GLU A 122 17.26 41.61 -5.02
C GLU A 122 16.30 41.94 -3.86
N LEU A 123 15.09 41.38 -3.89
CA LEU A 123 14.05 41.60 -2.89
C LEU A 123 14.46 41.12 -1.50
N PHE A 124 15.13 39.97 -1.45
CA PHE A 124 15.66 39.40 -0.22
C PHE A 124 17.10 39.80 0.04
N ASP A 125 17.70 40.72 -0.72
CA ASP A 125 19.08 41.20 -0.53
C ASP A 125 20.06 40.06 -0.18
N ILE A 126 20.12 39.04 -1.03
CA ILE A 126 20.87 37.81 -0.75
C ILE A 126 22.37 38.08 -0.92
N THR A 127 23.15 37.70 0.09
CA THR A 127 24.61 37.84 0.10
C THR A 127 25.32 36.47 0.21
N PRO A 128 26.64 36.38 -0.06
CA PRO A 128 27.39 35.12 0.12
C PRO A 128 27.37 34.56 1.55
N GLU A 129 27.09 35.38 2.55
CA GLU A 129 26.98 35.00 3.96
C GLU A 129 25.65 34.32 4.30
N ASP A 130 24.66 34.37 3.40
CA ASP A 130 23.36 33.77 3.65
C ASP A 130 23.37 32.25 3.58
N VAL A 131 22.46 31.66 4.36
CA VAL A 131 22.16 30.23 4.36
C VAL A 131 20.67 30.05 4.09
N LEU A 132 20.35 29.54 2.90
CA LEU A 132 18.99 29.20 2.48
C LEU A 132 18.68 27.75 2.85
N PHE A 133 17.53 27.50 3.47
CA PHE A 133 17.06 26.13 3.68
C PHE A 133 16.26 25.62 2.48
N LEU A 134 16.61 24.43 1.96
CA LEU A 134 15.82 23.74 0.95
C LEU A 134 14.57 23.09 1.59
N ALA A 135 13.58 23.92 1.88
CA ALA A 135 12.32 23.53 2.51
C ALA A 135 11.38 22.81 1.54
N SER A 136 11.43 23.16 0.25
CA SER A 136 10.54 22.58 -0.75
C SER A 136 11.04 21.21 -1.23
N PRO A 137 10.16 20.20 -1.42
CA PRO A 137 10.53 18.96 -2.11
C PRO A 137 10.98 19.26 -3.55
N LEU A 138 11.92 18.48 -4.10
CA LEU A 138 12.39 18.62 -5.49
C LEU A 138 11.29 18.35 -6.54
N THR A 139 10.16 17.79 -6.11
CA THR A 139 8.97 17.59 -6.95
C THR A 139 8.06 18.84 -7.03
N PHE A 140 8.43 19.93 -6.36
CA PHE A 140 7.70 21.20 -6.35
C PHE A 140 8.61 22.32 -6.88
N ASP A 141 8.05 23.25 -7.65
CA ASP A 141 8.77 24.34 -8.29
C ASP A 141 9.43 25.37 -7.38
N PRO A 142 8.98 25.65 -6.13
CA PRO A 142 9.69 26.60 -5.28
C PRO A 142 11.07 26.09 -4.85
N SER A 143 11.33 24.77 -4.95
CA SER A 143 12.67 24.20 -4.74
C SER A 143 13.68 24.71 -5.78
N VAL A 144 13.24 24.93 -7.02
CA VAL A 144 14.08 25.49 -8.08
C VAL A 144 14.47 26.92 -7.73
N VAL A 145 13.51 27.70 -7.21
CA VAL A 145 13.78 29.07 -6.75
C VAL A 145 14.76 29.06 -5.57
N GLU A 146 14.55 28.24 -4.55
CA GLU A 146 15.44 28.11 -3.38
C GLU A 146 16.89 27.77 -3.80
N ILE A 147 17.05 26.78 -4.68
CA ILE A 147 18.37 26.34 -5.17
C ILE A 147 19.06 27.47 -5.92
N PHE A 148 18.40 28.06 -6.91
CA PHE A 148 19.07 29.00 -7.80
C PHE A 148 19.20 30.41 -7.22
N VAL A 149 18.35 30.82 -6.27
CA VAL A 149 18.58 32.06 -5.50
C VAL A 149 19.85 31.92 -4.66
N ALA A 150 20.07 30.78 -4.00
CA ALA A 150 21.29 30.54 -3.23
C ALA A 150 22.52 30.53 -4.14
N LEU A 151 22.52 29.64 -5.14
CA LEU A 151 23.70 29.39 -5.97
C LEU A 151 24.08 30.59 -6.86
N SER A 152 23.11 31.37 -7.36
CA SER A 152 23.40 32.56 -8.17
C SER A 152 23.93 33.75 -7.37
N SER A 153 23.82 33.71 -6.04
CA SER A 153 24.24 34.79 -5.13
C SER A 153 25.52 34.47 -4.37
N GLY A 154 26.10 33.27 -4.55
CA GLY A 154 27.24 32.78 -3.78
C GLY A 154 26.90 32.35 -2.35
N ALA A 155 25.61 32.28 -2.02
CA ALA A 155 25.11 31.86 -0.71
C ALA A 155 25.15 30.34 -0.54
N SER A 156 24.97 29.87 0.70
CA SER A 156 24.92 28.45 1.03
C SER A 156 23.50 27.89 0.96
N LEU A 157 23.35 26.67 0.43
CA LEU A 157 22.09 25.93 0.45
C LEU A 157 22.17 24.79 1.47
N LEU A 158 21.36 24.85 2.52
CA LEU A 158 21.23 23.80 3.54
C LEU A 158 20.21 22.75 3.09
N ILE A 159 20.67 21.51 3.00
CA ILE A 159 19.84 20.33 2.70
C ILE A 159 19.89 19.40 3.91
N VAL A 160 18.73 18.97 4.40
CA VAL A 160 18.62 18.06 5.55
C VAL A 160 17.93 16.75 5.15
N PRO A 161 18.27 15.60 5.77
CA PRO A 161 17.57 14.35 5.53
C PRO A 161 16.08 14.46 5.84
N THR A 162 15.24 13.76 5.07
CA THR A 162 13.77 13.76 5.25
C THR A 162 13.35 13.38 6.66
N SER A 163 14.05 12.44 7.31
CA SER A 163 13.79 12.01 8.69
C SER A 163 13.96 13.13 9.73
N VAL A 164 14.79 14.13 9.43
CA VAL A 164 14.94 15.35 10.26
C VAL A 164 13.88 16.37 9.88
N LYS A 165 13.64 16.55 8.57
CA LYS A 165 12.69 17.52 8.02
C LYS A 165 11.25 17.31 8.52
N VAL A 166 10.87 16.07 8.85
CA VAL A 166 9.54 15.73 9.37
C VAL A 166 9.39 15.85 10.90
N LEU A 167 10.45 16.17 11.63
CA LEU A 167 10.40 16.27 13.10
C LEU A 167 10.72 17.70 13.54
N PRO A 168 9.72 18.54 13.89
CA PRO A 168 9.93 19.94 14.22
C PRO A 168 10.93 20.16 15.37
N SER A 169 10.89 19.29 16.38
CA SER A 169 11.81 19.31 17.53
C SER A 169 13.27 19.05 17.15
N LYS A 170 13.53 18.36 16.03
CA LYS A 170 14.87 18.17 15.47
C LYS A 170 15.22 19.23 14.44
N LEU A 171 14.24 19.64 13.64
CA LEU A 171 14.43 20.60 12.56
C LEU A 171 14.78 22.00 13.10
N ALA A 172 14.07 22.51 14.10
CA ALA A 172 14.31 23.86 14.59
C ALA A 172 15.75 24.08 15.13
N PRO A 173 16.33 23.20 15.96
CA PRO A 173 17.74 23.32 16.36
C PRO A 173 18.71 23.25 15.18
N VAL A 174 18.46 22.38 14.20
CA VAL A 174 19.29 22.27 13.00
C VAL A 174 19.28 23.58 12.21
N LEU A 175 18.10 24.15 11.96
CA LEU A 175 17.97 25.38 11.18
C LEU A 175 18.55 26.59 11.93
N PHE A 176 18.10 26.88 13.15
CA PHE A 176 18.35 28.18 13.78
C PHE A 176 19.53 28.18 14.75
N THR A 177 19.87 27.03 15.35
CA THR A 177 20.97 26.91 16.33
C THR A 177 22.25 26.43 15.68
N HIS A 178 22.23 25.33 14.93
CA HIS A 178 23.43 24.70 14.38
C HIS A 178 23.91 25.35 13.08
N HIS A 179 23.01 25.55 12.12
CA HIS A 179 23.37 26.08 10.79
C HIS A 179 23.03 27.55 10.58
N ARG A 180 22.32 28.16 11.54
CA ARG A 180 21.97 29.59 11.55
C ARG A 180 21.36 30.08 10.22
N VAL A 181 20.33 29.39 9.74
CA VAL A 181 19.60 29.71 8.51
C VAL A 181 19.11 31.16 8.52
N THR A 182 19.44 31.90 7.47
CA THR A 182 19.10 33.33 7.33
C THR A 182 17.87 33.56 6.46
N VAL A 183 17.56 32.63 5.55
CA VAL A 183 16.45 32.77 4.60
C VAL A 183 15.64 31.47 4.54
N LEU A 184 14.34 31.59 4.80
CA LEU A 184 13.40 30.49 4.79
C LEU A 184 12.21 30.81 3.88
N GLN A 185 12.11 30.08 2.77
CA GLN A 185 10.88 30.00 1.98
C GLN A 185 10.11 28.75 2.41
N ALA A 186 8.84 28.88 2.78
CA ALA A 186 8.07 27.77 3.33
C ALA A 186 6.57 27.91 3.07
N THR A 187 5.82 26.82 3.26
CA THR A 187 4.36 26.92 3.37
C THR A 187 3.96 27.36 4.78
N PRO A 188 2.84 28.08 4.95
CA PRO A 188 2.22 28.32 6.26
C PRO A 188 2.07 27.04 7.09
N THR A 189 1.72 25.92 6.46
CA THR A 189 1.58 24.62 7.13
C THR A 189 2.90 24.12 7.74
N LEU A 190 4.03 24.27 7.05
CA LEU A 190 5.34 23.91 7.62
C LEU A 190 5.64 24.73 8.87
N LEU A 191 5.29 26.02 8.87
CA LEU A 191 5.45 26.87 10.06
C LEU A 191 4.57 26.40 11.22
N ARG A 192 3.28 26.11 10.94
CA ARG A 192 2.34 25.60 11.95
C ARG A 192 2.83 24.30 12.58
N ARG A 193 3.54 23.46 11.83
CA ARG A 193 4.11 22.20 12.33
C ARG A 193 5.06 22.39 13.50
N PHE A 194 5.77 23.52 13.60
CA PHE A 194 6.62 23.81 14.76
C PHE A 194 5.80 24.05 16.04
N GLY A 195 4.53 24.45 15.90
CA GLY A 195 3.70 24.89 17.02
C GLY A 195 4.04 26.32 17.44
N PRO A 196 3.07 27.09 17.96
CA PRO A 196 3.22 28.53 18.22
C PRO A 196 4.35 28.85 19.21
N GLN A 197 4.60 27.97 20.19
CA GLN A 197 5.67 28.17 21.17
C GLN A 197 7.06 28.05 20.55
N LEU A 198 7.31 27.06 19.70
CA LEU A 198 8.62 26.85 19.07
C LEU A 198 8.84 27.88 17.95
N VAL A 199 7.79 28.26 17.21
CA VAL A 199 7.89 29.38 16.26
C VAL A 199 8.35 30.63 16.99
N LYS A 200 7.73 30.98 18.12
CA LYS A 200 8.09 32.17 18.89
C LYS A 200 9.47 32.11 19.54
N SER A 201 9.83 30.97 20.12
CA SER A 201 11.09 30.83 20.88
C SER A 201 12.32 30.52 20.03
N ALA A 202 12.14 30.03 18.79
CA ALA A 202 13.25 29.65 17.91
C ALA A 202 13.20 30.30 16.53
N VAL A 203 12.09 30.17 15.78
CA VAL A 203 12.00 30.62 14.38
C VAL A 203 12.00 32.15 14.31
N LEU A 204 11.09 32.78 15.04
CA LEU A 204 10.82 34.22 15.09
C LEU A 204 11.16 34.81 16.47
N SER A 205 12.21 34.29 17.10
CA SER A 205 12.75 34.83 18.34
C SER A 205 13.54 36.12 18.11
N ALA A 206 13.81 36.89 19.16
CA ALA A 206 14.64 38.09 19.08
C ALA A 206 16.11 37.78 18.74
N SER A 207 16.56 36.55 18.99
CA SER A 207 17.94 36.08 18.77
C SER A 207 18.10 35.18 17.54
N THR A 208 17.02 34.97 16.77
CA THR A 208 17.05 34.13 15.57
C THR A 208 18.06 34.64 14.55
N SER A 209 18.63 33.71 13.78
CA SER A 209 19.45 34.03 12.61
C SER A 209 18.61 34.40 11.39
N LEU A 210 17.30 34.12 11.43
CA LEU A 210 16.41 34.29 10.30
C LEU A 210 16.17 35.78 9.97
N ARG A 211 16.62 36.19 8.79
CA ARG A 211 16.47 37.53 8.23
C ARG A 211 15.24 37.64 7.34
N VAL A 212 14.94 36.60 6.57
CA VAL A 212 13.81 36.56 5.63
C VAL A 212 12.98 35.30 5.84
N LEU A 213 11.66 35.51 6.01
CA LEU A 213 10.66 34.46 5.99
C LEU A 213 9.66 34.74 4.86
N ALA A 214 9.66 33.90 3.82
CA ALA A 214 8.71 34.00 2.72
C ALA A 214 7.71 32.83 2.78
N LEU A 215 6.43 33.15 2.97
CA LEU A 215 5.35 32.19 3.06
C LEU A 215 4.52 32.19 1.78
N GLY A 216 4.29 31.00 1.21
CA GLY A 216 3.48 30.88 0.01
C GLY A 216 2.97 29.48 -0.28
N GLY A 217 2.12 29.38 -1.31
CA GLY A 217 1.53 28.12 -1.77
C GLY A 217 0.27 27.70 -1.02
N GLU A 218 -0.12 28.46 0.01
CA GLU A 218 -1.34 28.31 0.81
C GLU A 218 -1.80 29.72 1.27
N PRO A 219 -3.06 29.89 1.71
CA PRO A 219 -3.52 31.14 2.29
C PRO A 219 -2.62 31.59 3.44
N PHE A 220 -2.23 32.87 3.41
CA PHE A 220 -1.33 33.44 4.40
C PHE A 220 -2.01 33.48 5.80
N PRO A 221 -1.28 33.25 6.91
CA PRO A 221 -1.83 33.35 8.27
C PRO A 221 -2.44 34.73 8.55
N SER A 222 -3.49 34.79 9.37
CA SER A 222 -4.03 36.10 9.76
C SER A 222 -2.98 36.91 10.53
N LEU A 223 -3.07 38.24 10.45
CA LEU A 223 -2.12 39.13 11.14
C LEU A 223 -2.11 38.89 12.65
N THR A 224 -3.27 38.52 13.23
CA THR A 224 -3.38 38.14 14.64
C THR A 224 -2.53 36.91 14.97
N VAL A 225 -2.64 35.85 14.18
CA VAL A 225 -1.86 34.62 14.34
C VAL A 225 -0.36 34.91 14.15
N LEU A 226 -0.01 35.67 13.10
CA LEU A 226 1.37 36.02 12.80
C LEU A 226 2.02 36.80 13.95
N ARG A 227 1.34 37.82 14.49
CA ARG A 227 1.82 38.58 15.66
C ARG A 227 2.04 37.69 16.89
N SER A 228 1.20 36.67 17.08
CA SER A 228 1.35 35.74 18.21
C SER A 228 2.65 34.92 18.13
N TRP A 229 3.13 34.67 16.91
CA TRP A 229 4.34 33.91 16.63
C TRP A 229 5.62 34.73 16.75
N ILE A 230 5.54 36.05 16.69
CA ILE A 230 6.72 36.92 16.71
C ILE A 230 7.10 37.26 18.16
N GLU A 231 8.35 37.02 18.52
CA GLU A 231 8.90 37.51 19.78
C GLU A 231 9.24 39.00 19.68
N LYS A 232 9.01 39.74 20.78
CA LYS A 232 9.36 41.16 20.85
C LYS A 232 10.85 41.36 20.56
N GLY A 233 11.16 42.19 19.56
CA GLY A 233 12.55 42.48 19.14
C GLY A 233 13.07 41.61 18.01
N ASN A 234 12.27 40.67 17.48
CA ASN A 234 12.54 40.00 16.22
C ASN A 234 12.61 41.01 15.06
N LYS A 235 13.51 40.77 14.10
CA LYS A 235 13.77 41.64 12.94
C LYS A 235 13.59 40.92 11.61
N THR A 236 12.93 39.77 11.61
CA THR A 236 12.75 38.96 10.41
C THR A 236 11.77 39.67 9.47
N GLN A 237 12.19 39.88 8.23
CA GLN A 237 11.30 40.40 7.19
C GLN A 237 10.38 39.28 6.69
N ILE A 238 9.08 39.52 6.75
CA ILE A 238 8.06 38.51 6.41
C ILE A 238 7.41 38.89 5.08
N PHE A 239 7.33 37.92 4.17
CA PHE A 239 6.75 38.09 2.85
C PHE A 239 5.62 37.08 2.63
N ASN A 240 4.51 37.54 2.06
CA ASN A 240 3.52 36.70 1.42
C ASN A 240 3.89 36.57 -0.07
N ILE A 241 4.03 35.36 -0.59
CA ILE A 241 4.33 35.10 -2.00
C ILE A 241 3.26 34.19 -2.61
N TYR A 242 2.82 34.52 -3.82
CA TYR A 242 1.71 33.84 -4.50
C TYR A 242 2.06 33.53 -5.94
N GLY A 243 1.64 32.37 -6.44
CA GLY A 243 1.78 31.99 -7.84
C GLY A 243 1.34 30.56 -8.11
N ILE A 244 1.43 30.16 -9.38
CA ILE A 244 1.07 28.83 -9.87
C ILE A 244 2.18 28.27 -10.77
N THR A 245 2.29 26.95 -10.88
CA THR A 245 3.33 26.29 -11.66
C THR A 245 3.26 26.61 -13.16
N GLU A 246 2.06 26.89 -13.68
CA GLU A 246 1.81 27.26 -15.07
C GLU A 246 2.42 28.61 -15.48
N VAL A 247 2.87 29.42 -14.51
CA VAL A 247 3.63 30.68 -14.73
C VAL A 247 4.97 30.68 -13.96
N SER A 248 5.50 29.49 -13.67
CA SER A 248 6.78 29.24 -12.99
C SER A 248 6.86 29.76 -11.56
N SER A 249 6.39 28.95 -10.61
CA SER A 249 6.48 29.17 -9.16
C SER A 249 5.73 30.41 -8.69
N TRP A 250 6.43 31.50 -8.35
CA TRP A 250 5.83 32.68 -7.76
C TRP A 250 5.56 33.74 -8.82
N ALA A 251 4.52 34.53 -8.62
CA ALA A 251 4.03 35.56 -9.53
C ALA A 251 3.88 36.93 -8.85
N THR A 252 3.50 36.96 -7.58
CA THR A 252 3.39 38.19 -6.79
C THR A 252 4.04 38.05 -5.41
N PHE A 253 4.36 39.18 -4.81
CA PHE A 253 4.88 39.26 -3.45
C PHE A 253 4.29 40.45 -2.70
N TYR A 254 4.15 40.30 -1.39
CA TYR A 254 3.80 41.37 -0.46
C TYR A 254 4.70 41.30 0.77
N LYS A 255 5.48 42.35 1.02
CA LYS A 255 6.24 42.49 2.26
C LYS A 255 5.30 42.98 3.36
N ILE A 256 5.22 42.26 4.46
CA ILE A 256 4.44 42.72 5.62
C ILE A 256 5.14 43.94 6.22
N PRO A 257 4.48 45.13 6.29
CA PRO A 257 5.07 46.31 6.90
C PRO A 257 5.30 46.10 8.40
N GLU A 258 6.42 46.61 8.92
CA GLU A 258 6.79 46.48 10.34
C GLU A 258 5.75 47.16 11.25
N GLU A 259 5.14 48.25 10.79
CA GLU A 259 4.11 48.99 11.53
C GLU A 259 2.85 48.14 11.74
N ILE A 260 2.54 47.23 10.81
CA ILE A 260 1.42 46.31 10.95
C ILE A 260 1.74 45.21 11.96
N LEU A 261 3.00 44.81 12.10
CA LEU A 261 3.42 43.81 13.09
C LEU A 261 3.42 44.39 14.52
N ASP A 262 3.77 45.68 14.68
CA ASP A 262 3.82 46.37 15.97
C ASP A 262 2.48 47.00 16.41
N SER A 263 1.52 47.13 15.49
CA SER A 263 0.21 47.75 15.77
C SER A 263 -0.69 46.87 16.64
N THR A 264 -1.27 47.47 17.68
CA THR A 264 -2.34 46.89 18.52
C THR A 264 -3.73 46.95 17.87
N LEU A 265 -3.86 47.58 16.70
CA LEU A 265 -5.12 47.62 15.96
C LEU A 265 -5.43 46.22 15.42
N LYS A 266 -6.65 45.75 15.68
CA LYS A 266 -7.23 44.58 15.03
C LYS A 266 -7.41 44.90 13.54
N CYS A 267 -6.40 44.59 12.73
CA CYS A 267 -6.55 44.61 11.29
C CYS A 267 -7.13 43.23 10.90
N GLU A 268 -8.44 43.18 10.68
CA GLU A 268 -9.19 41.95 10.39
C GLU A 268 -9.22 41.62 8.88
N SER A 269 -8.43 42.32 8.06
CA SER A 269 -8.41 42.11 6.62
C SER A 269 -7.39 41.03 6.21
N PRO A 270 -7.70 40.17 5.23
CA PRO A 270 -6.75 39.20 4.69
C PRO A 270 -5.47 39.88 4.21
N VAL A 271 -4.34 39.19 4.31
CA VAL A 271 -3.08 39.69 3.75
C VAL A 271 -3.18 39.67 2.22
N GLN A 272 -2.87 40.81 1.60
CA GLN A 272 -2.94 40.96 0.15
C GLN A 272 -1.90 40.11 -0.59
N LEU A 273 -2.19 39.79 -1.85
CA LEU A 273 -1.27 39.07 -2.75
C LEU A 273 -0.10 39.95 -3.24
N GLY A 274 -0.25 41.28 -3.13
CA GLY A 274 0.82 42.25 -3.38
C GLY A 274 1.11 42.53 -4.84
N LEU A 275 2.38 42.86 -5.11
CA LEU A 275 2.85 43.39 -6.39
C LEU A 275 3.38 42.27 -7.30
N PRO A 276 3.29 42.42 -8.63
CA PRO A 276 3.87 41.47 -9.57
C PRO A 276 5.39 41.35 -9.43
N LEU A 277 5.91 40.12 -9.57
CA LEU A 277 7.34 39.88 -9.74
C LEU A 277 7.81 40.33 -11.13
N LEU A 278 9.14 40.47 -11.29
CA LEU A 278 9.78 40.86 -12.55
C LEU A 278 9.21 40.09 -13.75
N GLY A 279 8.85 40.83 -14.81
CA GLY A 279 8.29 40.29 -16.05
C GLY A 279 6.85 39.76 -15.96
N THR A 280 6.24 39.72 -14.77
CA THR A 280 4.89 39.17 -14.56
C THR A 280 3.83 40.24 -14.80
N VAL A 281 2.78 39.87 -15.51
CA VAL A 281 1.54 40.63 -15.65
C VAL A 281 0.46 39.92 -14.85
N VAL A 282 -0.30 40.69 -14.08
CA VAL A 282 -1.42 40.20 -13.26
C VAL A 282 -2.67 40.97 -13.67
N GLU A 283 -3.72 40.23 -13.97
CA GLU A 283 -5.04 40.79 -14.26
C GLU A 283 -6.08 40.12 -13.37
N VAL A 284 -7.06 40.89 -12.92
CA VAL A 284 -8.26 40.35 -12.28
C VAL A 284 -9.41 40.57 -13.25
N ARG A 285 -10.09 39.49 -13.64
CA ARG A 285 -11.22 39.56 -14.59
C ARG A 285 -12.52 39.17 -13.91
N ASP A 286 -13.59 39.90 -14.20
CA ASP A 286 -14.93 39.59 -13.70
C ASP A 286 -15.57 38.40 -14.44
N ALA A 287 -16.86 38.16 -14.18
CA ALA A 287 -17.61 37.06 -14.80
C ALA A 287 -17.80 37.23 -16.31
N ASP A 288 -17.73 38.46 -16.83
CA ASP A 288 -17.86 38.78 -18.25
C ASP A 288 -16.49 38.74 -18.96
N GLY A 289 -15.41 38.47 -18.22
CA GLY A 289 -14.04 38.39 -18.73
C GLY A 289 -13.35 39.75 -18.87
N VAL A 290 -13.92 40.81 -18.31
CA VAL A 290 -13.39 42.17 -18.37
C VAL A 290 -12.42 42.38 -17.20
N THR A 291 -11.26 43.00 -17.48
CA THR A 291 -10.29 43.36 -16.44
C THR A 291 -10.85 44.44 -15.52
N ILE A 292 -10.89 44.17 -14.22
CA ILE A 292 -11.41 45.07 -13.19
C ILE A 292 -10.30 45.62 -12.30
N GLN A 293 -10.53 46.83 -11.77
CA GLN A 293 -9.63 47.53 -10.84
C GLN A 293 -10.24 47.66 -9.43
N GLU A 294 -11.51 47.29 -9.27
CA GLU A 294 -12.25 47.31 -8.02
C GLU A 294 -13.35 46.23 -8.11
N GLY A 295 -13.60 45.51 -7.01
CA GLY A 295 -14.61 44.45 -6.97
C GLY A 295 -14.01 43.04 -7.02
N SER A 296 -14.85 42.02 -7.21
CA SER A 296 -14.43 40.61 -7.15
C SER A 296 -14.28 39.98 -8.53
N GLY A 297 -13.20 39.22 -8.73
CA GLY A 297 -12.92 38.54 -9.99
C GLY A 297 -11.86 37.44 -9.86
N GLN A 298 -11.63 36.73 -10.96
CA GLN A 298 -10.63 35.67 -11.08
C GLN A 298 -9.27 36.24 -11.47
N VAL A 299 -8.20 35.71 -10.89
CA VAL A 299 -6.82 36.10 -11.22
C VAL A 299 -6.36 35.41 -12.50
N PHE A 300 -5.70 36.17 -13.35
CA PHE A 300 -5.00 35.73 -14.55
C PHE A 300 -3.55 36.17 -14.45
N LEU A 301 -2.64 35.25 -14.72
CA LEU A 301 -1.19 35.47 -14.62
C LEU A 301 -0.51 35.22 -15.95
N GLY A 302 0.47 36.03 -16.29
CA GLY A 302 1.27 35.84 -17.48
C GLY A 302 2.35 36.89 -17.59
N GLY A 303 2.56 37.39 -18.80
CA GLY A 303 3.61 38.35 -19.15
C GLY A 303 4.24 37.94 -20.47
N ARG A 304 5.12 38.78 -21.03
CA ARG A 304 5.73 38.53 -22.35
C ARG A 304 6.34 37.13 -22.41
N ASP A 305 7.16 36.79 -21.41
CA ASP A 305 7.92 35.54 -21.32
C ASP A 305 7.54 34.66 -20.10
N ARG A 306 6.46 35.01 -19.41
CA ARG A 306 6.06 34.43 -18.12
C ARG A 306 4.93 33.42 -18.27
N VAL A 307 5.17 32.41 -19.10
CA VAL A 307 4.21 31.33 -19.36
C VAL A 307 4.92 30.00 -19.58
N CYS A 308 4.38 28.93 -19.01
CA CYS A 308 4.86 27.57 -19.21
C CYS A 308 4.05 26.84 -20.29
N PHE A 309 4.65 25.79 -20.86
CA PHE A 309 3.95 24.89 -21.77
C PHE A 309 3.23 23.80 -20.98
N LEU A 310 1.97 23.55 -21.32
CA LEU A 310 1.11 22.55 -20.68
C LEU A 310 0.91 21.34 -21.58
N ASP A 311 1.04 20.14 -21.03
CA ASP A 311 0.72 18.85 -21.64
C ASP A 311 1.37 18.62 -23.02
N ASP A 312 0.66 18.90 -24.13
CA ASP A 312 1.12 18.75 -25.51
C ASP A 312 1.39 20.08 -26.23
N GLU A 313 1.28 21.24 -25.56
CA GLU A 313 1.59 22.55 -26.16
C GLU A 313 3.06 22.61 -26.61
N VAL A 314 3.31 22.89 -27.89
CA VAL A 314 4.67 23.05 -28.45
C VAL A 314 5.04 24.51 -28.59
N THR A 315 4.07 25.36 -28.91
CA THR A 315 4.23 26.80 -29.07
C THR A 315 3.18 27.55 -28.25
N VAL A 316 3.56 28.66 -27.63
CA VAL A 316 2.64 29.53 -26.86
C VAL A 316 2.86 30.98 -27.29
N PRO A 317 1.81 31.75 -27.64
CA PRO A 317 1.96 33.17 -27.97
C PRO A 317 2.59 33.97 -26.82
N LEU A 318 3.49 34.90 -27.13
CA LEU A 318 4.02 35.82 -26.11
C LEU A 318 2.88 36.64 -25.49
N GLY A 319 2.97 36.89 -24.19
CA GLY A 319 1.92 37.61 -23.46
C GLY A 319 0.68 36.76 -23.13
N THR A 320 0.71 35.45 -23.36
CA THR A 320 -0.39 34.56 -22.96
C THR A 320 -0.65 34.66 -21.45
N MET A 321 -1.93 34.82 -21.09
CA MET A 321 -2.40 34.87 -19.71
C MET A 321 -3.07 33.55 -19.34
N ARG A 322 -2.66 32.93 -18.24
CA ARG A 322 -3.23 31.70 -17.68
C ARG A 322 -4.23 32.02 -16.58
N ALA A 323 -5.41 31.43 -16.68
CA ALA A 323 -6.43 31.50 -15.64
C ALA A 323 -5.99 30.64 -14.44
N THR A 324 -5.93 31.23 -13.24
CA THR A 324 -5.41 30.50 -12.05
C THR A 324 -6.48 29.61 -11.39
N GLY A 325 -7.74 30.04 -11.49
CA GLY A 325 -8.87 29.45 -10.76
C GLY A 325 -9.10 30.11 -9.40
N ASP A 326 -8.19 31.00 -9.00
CA ASP A 326 -8.23 31.76 -7.75
C ASP A 326 -9.01 33.05 -7.92
N PHE A 327 -9.82 33.38 -6.92
CA PHE A 327 -10.62 34.60 -6.87
C PHE A 327 -10.05 35.56 -5.84
N VAL A 328 -10.13 36.85 -6.16
CA VAL A 328 -9.72 37.95 -5.28
C VAL A 328 -10.82 39.00 -5.21
N MET A 329 -10.75 39.81 -4.17
CA MET A 329 -11.44 41.09 -4.05
C MET A 329 -10.39 42.19 -4.20
N VAL A 330 -10.52 43.00 -5.26
CA VAL A 330 -9.70 44.17 -5.47
C VAL A 330 -10.34 45.35 -4.74
N LYS A 331 -9.61 45.94 -3.80
CA LYS A 331 -10.02 47.15 -3.07
C LYS A 331 -8.89 48.16 -3.06
N GLY A 332 -9.09 49.31 -3.69
CA GLY A 332 -8.06 50.35 -3.74
C GLY A 332 -6.75 49.86 -4.39
N GLY A 333 -6.85 48.91 -5.32
CA GLY A 333 -5.71 48.26 -5.98
C GLY A 333 -5.11 47.07 -5.21
N GLU A 334 -5.53 46.81 -3.97
CA GLU A 334 -5.06 45.66 -3.18
C GLU A 334 -5.82 44.39 -3.55
N MET A 335 -5.11 43.30 -3.85
CA MET A 335 -5.72 42.01 -4.16
C MET A 335 -5.86 41.15 -2.91
N LEU A 336 -7.07 41.07 -2.37
CA LEU A 336 -7.40 40.24 -1.21
C LEU A 336 -7.88 38.86 -1.67
N PHE A 337 -7.16 37.80 -1.30
CA PHE A 337 -7.50 36.43 -1.69
C PHE A 337 -8.85 35.98 -1.11
N LEU A 338 -9.76 35.49 -1.95
CA LEU A 338 -11.09 34.99 -1.56
C LEU A 338 -11.18 33.46 -1.58
N GLY A 339 -10.19 32.77 -2.14
CA GLY A 339 -10.20 31.33 -2.33
C GLY A 339 -10.34 30.91 -3.78
N ARG A 340 -10.42 29.58 -3.96
CA ARG A 340 -10.51 28.93 -5.26
C ARG A 340 -11.94 28.62 -5.69
N LYS A 341 -12.24 28.74 -6.98
CA LYS A 341 -13.58 28.42 -7.54
C LYS A 341 -13.97 26.96 -7.31
N ASP A 342 -13.01 26.06 -7.40
CA ASP A 342 -13.13 24.61 -7.17
C ASP A 342 -13.03 24.22 -5.68
N GLY A 343 -12.47 25.08 -4.82
CA GLY A 343 -12.36 24.87 -3.37
C GLY A 343 -13.51 25.43 -2.52
N GLN A 344 -14.36 26.29 -3.09
CA GLN A 344 -15.54 26.82 -2.40
C GLN A 344 -16.67 25.79 -2.34
N ILE A 345 -17.18 25.56 -1.14
CA ILE A 345 -18.35 24.70 -0.92
C ILE A 345 -19.63 25.53 -0.97
N LYS A 346 -20.74 24.91 -1.38
CA LYS A 346 -22.08 25.53 -1.28
C LYS A 346 -22.81 24.88 -0.11
N ARG A 347 -23.06 25.66 0.95
CA ARG A 347 -23.80 25.23 2.14
C ARG A 347 -25.00 26.14 2.37
N HIS A 348 -26.17 25.56 2.53
CA HIS A 348 -27.45 26.29 2.68
C HIS A 348 -27.69 27.38 1.62
N GLY A 349 -27.34 27.09 0.36
CA GLY A 349 -27.50 28.02 -0.77
C GLY A 349 -26.49 29.17 -0.82
N LYS A 350 -25.54 29.25 0.13
CA LYS A 350 -24.48 30.26 0.17
C LYS A 350 -23.13 29.63 -0.13
N ARG A 351 -22.24 30.37 -0.81
CA ARG A 351 -20.86 29.93 -1.03
C ARG A 351 -20.05 30.21 0.23
N LEU A 352 -19.27 29.24 0.65
CA LEU A 352 -18.41 29.31 1.80
C LEU A 352 -16.99 28.90 1.42
N ASN A 353 -16.02 29.72 1.80
CA ASN A 353 -14.63 29.30 1.80
C ASN A 353 -14.31 28.62 3.14
N VAL A 354 -13.91 27.36 3.08
CA VAL A 354 -13.52 26.53 4.22
C VAL A 354 -12.28 27.09 4.94
N GLU A 355 -11.36 27.71 4.19
CA GLU A 355 -10.13 28.31 4.72
C GLU A 355 -10.42 29.54 5.60
N LEU A 356 -11.49 30.30 5.28
CA LEU A 356 -11.92 31.43 6.09
C LEU A 356 -12.37 30.97 7.49
N VAL A 357 -13.10 29.85 7.55
CA VAL A 357 -13.54 29.24 8.81
C VAL A 357 -12.33 28.81 9.64
N GLN A 358 -11.33 28.22 8.99
CA GLN A 358 -10.09 27.84 9.65
C GLN A 358 -9.36 29.07 10.21
N GLN A 359 -9.20 30.13 9.42
CA GLN A 359 -8.54 31.37 9.87
C GLN A 359 -9.23 31.98 11.10
N VAL A 360 -10.56 32.07 11.09
CA VAL A 360 -11.31 32.61 12.24
C VAL A 360 -11.16 31.73 13.48
N ALA A 361 -11.14 30.40 13.32
CA ALA A 361 -10.93 29.48 14.44
C ALA A 361 -9.52 29.59 15.04
N GLU A 362 -8.50 29.83 14.24
CA GLU A 362 -7.11 29.99 14.71
C GLU A 362 -6.87 31.28 15.50
N GLU A 363 -7.74 32.28 15.37
CA GLU A 363 -7.65 33.53 16.13
C GLU A 363 -8.15 33.41 17.57
N LEU A 364 -8.80 32.29 17.90
CA LEU A 364 -9.33 32.04 19.24
C LEU A 364 -8.19 31.68 20.20
N GLN A 365 -8.20 32.28 21.39
CA GLN A 365 -7.09 32.16 22.35
C GLN A 365 -6.85 30.70 22.78
N GLN A 366 -7.90 29.89 22.78
CA GLN A 366 -7.88 28.51 23.25
C GLN A 366 -7.40 27.52 22.16
N VAL A 367 -7.32 27.96 20.91
CA VAL A 367 -6.89 27.12 19.77
C VAL A 367 -5.37 27.23 19.60
N GLU A 368 -4.69 26.08 19.55
CA GLU A 368 -3.26 26.02 19.22
C GLU A 368 -3.07 25.94 17.71
N SER A 369 -3.77 25.02 17.07
CA SER A 369 -3.83 24.84 15.63
C SER A 369 -5.15 24.16 15.24
N CYS A 370 -5.61 24.35 14.02
CA CYS A 370 -6.83 23.70 13.55
C CYS A 370 -6.80 23.42 12.05
N ALA A 371 -7.73 22.58 11.60
CA ALA A 371 -8.00 22.33 10.19
C ALA A 371 -9.50 22.15 9.98
N VAL A 372 -10.00 22.58 8.83
CA VAL A 372 -11.42 22.44 8.49
C VAL A 372 -11.56 21.54 7.27
N THR A 373 -12.52 20.62 7.31
CA THR A 373 -12.84 19.72 6.20
C THR A 373 -14.33 19.73 5.89
N TRP A 374 -14.65 19.49 4.62
CA TRP A 374 -16.02 19.30 4.14
C TRP A 374 -16.25 17.81 3.92
N TYR A 375 -16.78 17.14 4.94
CA TYR A 375 -16.92 15.70 4.99
C TYR A 375 -18.20 15.23 4.27
N ASN A 376 -18.05 14.21 3.41
CA ASN A 376 -19.11 13.65 2.55
C ASN A 376 -19.92 14.68 1.75
N GLN A 377 -19.34 15.86 1.53
CA GLN A 377 -20.01 16.99 0.91
C GLN A 377 -21.27 17.50 1.65
N GLU A 378 -21.42 17.18 2.93
CA GLU A 378 -22.62 17.48 3.73
C GLU A 378 -22.31 18.19 5.05
N LYS A 379 -21.20 17.83 5.73
CA LYS A 379 -20.86 18.34 7.06
C LYS A 379 -19.55 19.11 7.08
N LEU A 380 -19.54 20.24 7.76
CA LEU A 380 -18.36 21.09 7.99
C LEU A 380 -17.76 20.73 9.34
N ILE A 381 -16.54 20.21 9.34
CA ILE A 381 -15.91 19.67 10.54
C ILE A 381 -14.67 20.49 10.83
N LEU A 382 -14.57 20.99 12.06
CA LEU A 382 -13.43 21.71 12.57
C LEU A 382 -12.65 20.81 13.55
N PHE A 383 -11.43 20.44 13.14
CA PHE A 383 -10.48 19.71 14.00
C PHE A 383 -9.60 20.70 14.74
N ILE A 384 -9.42 20.51 16.04
CA ILE A 384 -8.80 21.49 16.92
C ILE A 384 -7.75 20.79 17.79
N VAL A 385 -6.53 21.31 17.75
CA VAL A 385 -5.53 21.10 18.79
C VAL A 385 -5.71 22.20 19.82
N SER A 386 -6.04 21.82 21.05
CA SER A 386 -6.42 22.74 22.12
C SER A 386 -5.24 23.05 23.04
N ARG A 387 -5.21 24.27 23.59
CA ARG A 387 -4.22 24.67 24.60
C ARG A 387 -4.61 24.25 26.03
N ASP A 388 -5.90 24.09 26.30
CA ASP A 388 -6.48 23.74 27.61
C ASP A 388 -7.41 22.52 27.50
N ASP A 389 -7.79 21.89 28.62
CA ASP A 389 -8.62 20.66 28.65
C ASP A 389 -10.15 20.90 28.56
N ILE A 390 -10.66 22.14 28.72
CA ILE A 390 -12.11 22.44 28.77
C ILE A 390 -12.52 23.48 27.70
N VAL A 391 -12.74 23.04 26.45
CA VAL A 391 -12.65 24.00 25.32
C VAL A 391 -13.78 23.97 24.27
N LYS A 392 -14.48 22.86 24.04
CA LYS A 392 -15.45 22.75 22.92
C LYS A 392 -16.58 23.79 22.95
N ASP A 393 -17.30 23.92 24.07
CA ASP A 393 -18.48 24.80 24.16
C ASP A 393 -18.13 26.29 24.07
N ARG A 394 -16.96 26.67 24.59
CA ARG A 394 -16.45 28.06 24.54
C ARG A 394 -16.05 28.44 23.12
N ILE A 395 -15.28 27.59 22.43
CA ILE A 395 -14.91 27.82 21.04
C ILE A 395 -16.15 27.92 20.16
N PHE A 396 -17.11 27.00 20.35
CA PHE A 396 -18.31 27.01 19.53
C PHE A 396 -19.08 28.33 19.65
N LYS A 397 -19.24 28.83 20.88
CA LYS A 397 -19.91 30.12 21.14
C LYS A 397 -19.15 31.30 20.52
N GLU A 398 -17.82 31.35 20.64
CA GLU A 398 -17.02 32.42 20.03
C GLU A 398 -17.08 32.38 18.49
N LEU A 399 -17.12 31.18 17.88
CA LEU A 399 -17.31 31.02 16.45
C LEU A 399 -18.68 31.52 15.99
N GLN A 400 -19.74 31.28 16.78
CA GLN A 400 -21.09 31.80 16.48
C GLN A 400 -21.16 33.34 16.47
N GLU A 401 -20.32 34.01 17.26
CA GLU A 401 -20.26 35.47 17.29
C GLU A 401 -19.47 36.07 16.12
N ARG A 402 -18.51 35.33 15.55
CA ARG A 402 -17.62 35.81 14.48
C ARG A 402 -17.97 35.32 13.07
N LEU A 403 -18.66 34.18 12.95
CA LEU A 403 -19.02 33.56 11.68
C LEU A 403 -20.51 33.70 11.40
N PRO A 404 -20.92 33.90 10.13
CA PRO A 404 -22.33 33.85 9.76
C PRO A 404 -22.89 32.42 9.93
N ASN A 405 -24.20 32.29 10.16
CA ASN A 405 -24.83 30.99 10.52
C ASN A 405 -24.47 29.80 9.62
N HIS A 406 -24.29 30.03 8.32
CA HIS A 406 -23.97 28.99 7.33
C HIS A 406 -22.48 28.58 7.30
N ALA A 407 -21.62 29.31 8.03
CA ALA A 407 -20.17 29.08 8.13
C ALA A 407 -19.77 28.43 9.46
N ILE A 408 -20.69 28.31 10.42
CA ILE A 408 -20.45 27.66 11.71
C ILE A 408 -20.24 26.16 11.47
N PRO A 409 -19.14 25.54 11.93
CA PRO A 409 -18.92 24.10 11.81
C PRO A 409 -20.08 23.29 12.40
N ASP A 410 -20.44 22.19 11.76
CA ASP A 410 -21.44 21.25 12.27
C ASP A 410 -20.90 20.50 13.50
N GLU A 411 -19.61 20.15 13.49
CA GLU A 411 -18.97 19.38 14.55
C GLU A 411 -17.54 19.87 14.85
N LEU A 412 -17.19 19.83 16.14
CA LEU A 412 -15.86 20.18 16.67
C LEU A 412 -15.20 18.93 17.24
N VAL A 413 -14.07 18.57 16.66
CA VAL A 413 -13.29 17.38 17.03
C VAL A 413 -11.97 17.81 17.65
N LEU A 414 -11.71 17.39 18.88
CA LEU A 414 -10.42 17.62 19.52
C LEU A 414 -9.44 16.53 19.08
N ILE A 415 -8.24 16.94 18.68
CA ILE A 415 -7.15 16.06 18.24
C ILE A 415 -5.86 16.46 18.93
N ASP A 416 -4.97 15.49 19.15
CA ASP A 416 -3.68 15.75 19.82
C ASP A 416 -2.72 16.52 18.90
N THR A 417 -2.68 16.17 17.61
CA THR A 417 -1.82 16.81 16.61
C THR A 417 -2.48 16.79 15.22
N LEU A 418 -2.16 17.80 14.39
CA LEU A 418 -2.61 17.83 12.99
C LEU A 418 -1.81 16.83 12.12
N PRO A 419 -2.48 15.99 11.32
CA PRO A 419 -1.80 15.10 10.38
C PRO A 419 -1.34 15.88 9.14
N PHE A 420 -0.14 15.57 8.66
CA PHE A 420 0.46 16.19 7.47
C PHE A 420 0.94 15.13 6.48
N THR A 421 0.74 15.41 5.20
CA THR A 421 1.27 14.63 4.06
C THR A 421 2.80 14.66 4.02
N SER A 422 3.41 13.79 3.21
CA SER A 422 4.86 13.82 2.91
C SER A 422 5.33 15.14 2.29
N HIS A 423 4.41 15.88 1.65
CA HIS A 423 4.64 17.20 1.09
C HIS A 423 4.45 18.35 2.09
N GLY A 424 4.14 18.05 3.35
CA GLY A 424 4.00 19.05 4.42
C GLY A 424 2.71 19.87 4.36
N LYS A 425 1.70 19.41 3.61
CA LYS A 425 0.32 19.95 3.64
C LYS A 425 -0.55 19.13 4.59
N VAL A 426 -1.64 19.69 5.10
CA VAL A 426 -2.64 18.96 5.92
C VAL A 426 -3.14 17.72 5.17
N ASP A 427 -3.13 16.56 5.85
CA ASP A 427 -3.62 15.32 5.28
C ASP A 427 -5.14 15.18 5.51
N VAL A 428 -5.91 15.64 4.53
CA VAL A 428 -7.38 15.56 4.56
C VAL A 428 -7.87 14.10 4.60
N SER A 429 -7.14 13.17 4.00
CA SER A 429 -7.52 11.76 4.03
C SER A 429 -7.40 11.20 5.44
N GLU A 430 -6.34 11.56 6.16
CA GLU A 430 -6.14 11.14 7.54
C GLU A 430 -7.12 11.83 8.50
N LEU A 431 -7.40 13.13 8.30
CA LEU A 431 -8.44 13.84 9.05
C LEU A 431 -9.82 13.16 8.89
N ASN A 432 -10.18 12.73 7.67
CA ASN A 432 -11.42 12.01 7.44
C ASN A 432 -11.47 10.67 8.19
N LYS A 433 -10.34 9.96 8.34
CA LYS A 433 -10.26 8.75 9.17
C LYS A 433 -10.44 9.09 10.66
N ILE A 434 -9.76 10.13 11.15
CA ILE A 434 -9.91 10.59 12.54
C ILE A 434 -11.36 10.95 12.85
N TYR A 435 -12.04 11.62 11.91
CA TYR A 435 -13.46 11.93 12.09
C TYR A 435 -14.33 10.67 12.07
N LEU A 436 -14.08 9.74 11.16
CA LEU A 436 -14.77 8.44 11.16
C LEU A 436 -14.63 7.76 12.52
N ASP A 437 -13.42 7.70 13.08
CA ASP A 437 -13.16 7.12 14.39
C ASP A 437 -13.85 7.90 15.53
N TYR A 438 -13.87 9.24 15.45
CA TYR A 438 -14.60 10.08 16.40
C TYR A 438 -16.11 9.84 16.35
N VAL A 439 -16.71 9.76 15.16
CA VAL A 439 -18.14 9.46 14.99
C VAL A 439 -18.44 8.07 15.54
N ASN A 440 -17.56 7.10 15.33
CA ASN A 440 -17.66 5.76 15.90
C ASN A 440 -17.72 5.86 17.42
N LEU A 441 -16.71 6.46 18.05
CA LEU A 441 -16.62 6.61 19.51
C LEU A 441 -17.84 7.32 20.12
N THR A 442 -18.42 8.30 19.41
CA THR A 442 -19.56 9.09 19.91
C THR A 442 -20.92 8.42 19.66
N GLN A 443 -21.07 7.62 18.60
CA GLN A 443 -22.27 6.83 18.31
C GLN A 443 -22.32 5.48 19.08
N ASN A 444 -21.22 5.09 19.71
CA ASN A 444 -21.05 3.81 20.42
C ASN A 444 -21.40 3.81 21.92
N LYS A 445 -22.14 4.81 22.42
CA LYS A 445 -22.81 4.64 23.71
C LYS A 445 -24.08 3.82 23.51
N LEU A 446 -23.98 2.51 23.71
CA LEU A 446 -25.12 1.60 23.87
C LEU A 446 -25.80 1.87 25.22
N ASP A 447 -27.11 2.13 25.22
CA ASP A 447 -27.92 2.31 26.44
C ASP A 447 -28.83 1.10 26.73
N GLY A 448 -28.47 -0.09 26.21
CA GLY A 448 -29.11 -1.36 26.56
C GLY A 448 -29.41 -2.30 25.39
N LYS A 449 -30.10 -3.42 25.71
CA LYS A 449 -30.43 -4.53 24.80
C LYS A 449 -31.39 -4.13 23.67
N GLU A 450 -32.32 -3.22 23.93
CA GLU A 450 -33.35 -2.80 22.97
C GLU A 450 -32.77 -1.89 21.88
N ASP A 451 -31.82 -1.02 22.24
CA ASP A 451 -31.11 -0.10 21.31
C ASP A 451 -30.21 -0.85 20.30
N LEU A 452 -29.59 -1.96 20.71
CA LEU A 452 -28.77 -2.80 19.82
C LEU A 452 -29.62 -3.45 18.70
N TRP A 453 -30.87 -3.83 18.99
CA TRP A 453 -31.75 -4.47 18.01
C TRP A 453 -32.22 -3.49 16.93
N GLU A 454 -32.66 -2.30 17.35
CA GLU A 454 -33.10 -1.25 16.43
C GLU A 454 -31.95 -0.76 15.54
N LYS A 455 -30.77 -0.58 16.12
CA LYS A 455 -29.57 -0.18 15.37
C LYS A 455 -29.11 -1.26 14.39
N LEU A 456 -29.19 -2.54 14.76
CA LEU A 456 -28.90 -3.65 13.84
C LEU A 456 -29.88 -3.65 12.66
N GLN A 457 -31.18 -3.40 12.89
CA GLN A 457 -32.17 -3.26 11.81
C GLN A 457 -31.86 -2.10 10.87
N CYS A 458 -31.43 -0.96 11.42
CA CYS A 458 -31.04 0.19 10.62
C CYS A 458 -29.80 -0.09 9.77
N LEU A 459 -28.76 -0.70 10.36
CA LEU A 459 -27.54 -1.10 9.65
C LEU A 459 -27.84 -2.11 8.54
N TRP A 460 -28.71 -3.08 8.81
CA TRP A 460 -29.15 -4.08 7.84
C TRP A 460 -29.82 -3.43 6.62
N LYS A 461 -30.77 -2.51 6.85
CA LYS A 461 -31.46 -1.78 5.77
C LYS A 461 -30.51 -0.89 4.98
N SER A 462 -29.65 -0.13 5.66
CA SER A 462 -28.69 0.78 5.04
C SER A 462 -27.72 0.05 4.11
N ILE A 463 -27.15 -1.05 4.57
CA ILE A 463 -26.14 -1.80 3.83
C ILE A 463 -26.74 -2.54 2.64
N LEU A 464 -27.99 -3.01 2.76
CA LEU A 464 -28.72 -3.71 1.70
C LEU A 464 -29.53 -2.78 0.79
N SER A 465 -29.52 -1.46 1.07
CA SER A 465 -30.30 -0.46 0.32
C SER A 465 -31.81 -0.78 0.28
N LEU A 466 -32.36 -1.27 1.39
CA LEU A 466 -33.79 -1.57 1.52
C LEU A 466 -34.59 -0.30 1.91
N PRO A 467 -35.86 -0.17 1.49
CA PRO A 467 -36.71 0.96 1.88
C PRO A 467 -36.90 1.05 3.41
N GLU A 468 -36.90 2.26 3.98
CA GLU A 468 -37.02 2.44 5.44
C GLU A 468 -38.31 1.85 6.02
N ASP A 469 -39.41 1.87 5.25
CA ASP A 469 -40.73 1.39 5.66
C ASP A 469 -40.86 -0.15 5.71
N LEU A 470 -39.88 -0.87 5.16
CA LEU A 470 -39.91 -2.33 5.10
C LEU A 470 -39.51 -2.92 6.46
N LYS A 471 -40.40 -3.64 7.14
CA LYS A 471 -40.04 -4.44 8.32
C LYS A 471 -39.26 -5.67 7.88
N VAL A 472 -38.01 -5.79 8.33
CA VAL A 472 -37.17 -6.96 8.08
C VAL A 472 -37.57 -8.06 9.08
N PRO A 473 -38.03 -9.24 8.63
CA PRO A 473 -38.32 -10.37 9.52
C PRO A 473 -37.06 -10.80 10.29
N GLU A 474 -37.20 -11.22 11.54
CA GLU A 474 -36.08 -11.61 12.41
C GLU A 474 -35.27 -12.81 11.87
N GLU A 475 -35.94 -13.65 11.09
CA GLU A 475 -35.41 -14.84 10.41
C GLU A 475 -34.65 -14.50 9.10
N SER A 476 -34.49 -13.22 8.76
CA SER A 476 -33.89 -12.82 7.48
C SER A 476 -32.40 -13.15 7.42
N LEU A 477 -32.00 -13.83 6.34
CA LEU A 477 -30.60 -14.15 6.04
C LEU A 477 -29.97 -13.02 5.21
N PHE A 478 -28.75 -12.61 5.56
CA PHE A 478 -28.08 -11.44 4.97
C PHE A 478 -27.86 -11.58 3.45
N LEU A 479 -27.39 -12.75 3.00
CA LEU A 479 -27.17 -13.01 1.58
C LEU A 479 -28.48 -13.04 0.78
N SER A 480 -29.51 -13.69 1.32
CA SER A 480 -30.83 -13.80 0.68
C SER A 480 -31.56 -12.45 0.60
N SER A 481 -31.15 -11.49 1.42
CA SER A 481 -31.69 -10.13 1.45
C SER A 481 -30.96 -9.16 0.50
N GLY A 482 -30.05 -9.68 -0.36
CA GLY A 482 -29.30 -8.89 -1.35
C GLY A 482 -27.86 -8.52 -0.91
N GLY A 483 -27.37 -9.09 0.20
CA GLY A 483 -26.01 -8.87 0.69
C GLY A 483 -24.96 -9.67 -0.09
N ASP A 484 -23.76 -9.11 -0.21
CA ASP A 484 -22.58 -9.81 -0.73
C ASP A 484 -21.43 -9.80 0.31
N SER A 485 -20.32 -10.44 -0.02
CA SER A 485 -19.19 -10.56 0.92
C SER A 485 -18.55 -9.21 1.26
N LEU A 486 -18.62 -8.21 0.36
CA LEU A 486 -18.09 -6.87 0.62
C LEU A 486 -19.02 -6.10 1.57
N ARG A 487 -20.33 -6.19 1.34
CA ARG A 487 -21.37 -5.64 2.22
C ARG A 487 -21.38 -6.32 3.59
N ALA A 488 -21.03 -7.59 3.68
CA ALA A 488 -20.93 -8.31 4.95
C ALA A 488 -19.72 -7.90 5.78
N VAL A 489 -18.56 -7.70 5.14
CA VAL A 489 -17.38 -7.11 5.80
C VAL A 489 -17.68 -5.69 6.25
N ARG A 490 -18.48 -4.95 5.47
CA ARG A 490 -19.00 -3.65 5.89
C ARG A 490 -19.92 -3.77 7.10
N LEU A 491 -20.90 -4.68 7.09
CA LEU A 491 -21.82 -4.90 8.22
C LEU A 491 -21.07 -5.36 9.48
N LEU A 492 -20.06 -6.23 9.35
CA LEU A 492 -19.15 -6.60 10.43
C LEU A 492 -18.49 -5.37 11.02
N GLY A 493 -17.82 -4.58 10.17
CA GLY A 493 -17.14 -3.37 10.59
C GLY A 493 -18.11 -2.41 11.28
N GLU A 494 -19.34 -2.29 10.79
CA GLU A 494 -20.39 -1.45 11.37
C GLU A 494 -20.92 -1.97 12.72
N ILE A 495 -21.06 -3.28 12.92
CA ILE A 495 -21.50 -3.87 14.20
C ILE A 495 -20.37 -3.84 15.24
N GLU A 496 -19.13 -4.23 14.87
CA GLU A 496 -17.97 -4.12 15.77
C GLU A 496 -17.69 -2.68 16.17
N ARG A 497 -17.93 -1.76 15.22
CA ARG A 497 -17.98 -0.33 15.46
C ARG A 497 -19.08 -0.05 16.47
N LEU A 498 -20.35 -0.37 16.20
CA LEU A 498 -21.50 -0.11 17.08
C LEU A 498 -21.31 -0.56 18.54
N VAL A 499 -20.62 -1.69 18.72
CA VAL A 499 -20.41 -2.31 20.03
C VAL A 499 -19.07 -1.94 20.67
N GLY A 500 -18.23 -1.18 19.96
CA GLY A 500 -16.96 -0.65 20.44
C GLY A 500 -15.89 -1.70 20.72
N THR A 501 -16.13 -2.96 20.37
CA THR A 501 -15.22 -4.09 20.56
C THR A 501 -15.31 -5.03 19.36
N PRO A 502 -14.18 -5.62 18.92
CA PRO A 502 -14.22 -6.65 17.89
C PRO A 502 -14.97 -7.88 18.43
N VAL A 503 -15.87 -8.43 17.62
CA VAL A 503 -16.69 -9.59 17.97
C VAL A 503 -16.14 -10.78 17.20
N PRO A 504 -15.32 -11.64 17.83
CA PRO A 504 -14.71 -12.79 17.15
C PRO A 504 -15.81 -13.67 16.56
N GLY A 505 -15.64 -14.13 15.33
CA GLY A 505 -16.64 -15.01 14.70
C GLY A 505 -17.77 -14.30 13.97
N LEU A 506 -17.91 -12.98 14.12
CA LEU A 506 -19.12 -12.27 13.68
C LEU A 506 -19.24 -12.22 12.14
N LEU A 507 -18.13 -12.23 11.42
CA LEU A 507 -18.18 -12.19 9.96
C LEU A 507 -18.83 -13.45 9.42
N GLU A 508 -18.48 -14.64 9.92
CA GLU A 508 -19.14 -15.85 9.46
C GLU A 508 -20.58 -15.91 9.91
N VAL A 509 -20.89 -15.47 11.13
CA VAL A 509 -22.28 -15.41 11.62
C VAL A 509 -23.14 -14.48 10.75
N ILE A 510 -22.65 -13.30 10.35
CA ILE A 510 -23.35 -12.42 9.38
C ILE A 510 -23.63 -13.14 8.06
N LEU A 511 -22.70 -14.00 7.67
CA LEU A 511 -22.65 -14.66 6.38
C LEU A 511 -23.41 -15.99 6.33
N SER A 512 -23.80 -16.54 7.48
CA SER A 512 -24.45 -17.86 7.60
C SER A 512 -25.73 -17.87 8.44
N SER A 513 -25.97 -16.89 9.30
CA SER A 513 -27.06 -16.88 10.28
C SER A 513 -28.16 -15.85 10.00
N SER A 514 -29.28 -16.01 10.70
CA SER A 514 -30.40 -15.07 10.66
C SER A 514 -30.08 -13.80 11.47
N MET A 515 -30.84 -12.74 11.21
CA MET A 515 -30.67 -11.47 11.90
C MET A 515 -30.83 -11.59 13.44
N SER A 516 -31.76 -12.41 13.91
CA SER A 516 -31.96 -12.71 15.34
C SER A 516 -30.78 -13.43 15.98
N GLU A 517 -30.16 -14.36 15.25
CA GLU A 517 -28.96 -15.08 15.70
C GLU A 517 -27.73 -14.16 15.73
N ILE A 518 -27.57 -13.29 14.73
CA ILE A 518 -26.52 -12.27 14.69
C ILE A 518 -26.63 -11.33 15.89
N PHE A 519 -27.86 -10.89 16.22
CA PHE A 519 -28.12 -10.08 17.41
C PHE A 519 -27.80 -10.83 18.70
N SER A 520 -28.29 -12.06 18.84
CA SER A 520 -28.09 -12.89 20.04
C SER A 520 -26.62 -13.20 20.27
N TYR A 521 -25.88 -13.51 19.21
CA TYR A 521 -24.44 -13.75 19.23
C TYR A 521 -23.65 -12.50 19.64
N THR A 522 -24.01 -11.36 19.07
CA THR A 522 -23.39 -10.06 19.41
C THR A 522 -23.65 -9.70 20.87
N LEU A 523 -24.88 -9.89 21.35
CA LEU A 523 -25.26 -9.60 22.73
C LEU A 523 -24.55 -10.51 23.74
N HIS A 524 -24.49 -11.82 23.46
CA HIS A 524 -23.83 -12.78 24.35
C HIS A 524 -22.30 -12.59 24.40
N THR A 525 -21.69 -12.13 23.31
CA THR A 525 -20.24 -11.90 23.27
C THR A 525 -19.82 -10.63 24.02
N VAL A 526 -20.72 -9.65 24.11
CA VAL A 526 -20.41 -8.30 24.58
C VAL A 526 -20.80 -8.10 26.05
N PHE A 527 -21.88 -8.72 26.51
CA PHE A 527 -22.42 -8.52 27.87
C PHE A 527 -22.13 -9.66 28.85
N ALA A 528 -21.37 -10.69 28.47
CA ALA A 528 -21.08 -11.86 29.34
C ALA A 528 -19.81 -11.73 30.20
N VAL A 529 -19.26 -10.53 30.40
CA VAL A 529 -18.04 -10.29 31.22
C VAL A 529 -18.38 -9.63 32.55
N GLU A 530 -19.32 -10.20 33.32
CA GLU A 530 -19.43 -9.95 34.76
C GLU A 530 -19.86 -11.24 35.46
N ASP A 531 -18.90 -12.13 35.73
CA ASP A 531 -18.89 -12.96 36.95
C ASP A 531 -17.59 -13.77 37.02
N GLY A 532 -16.86 -13.65 38.15
CA GLY A 532 -15.76 -14.57 38.48
C GLY A 532 -14.44 -13.92 38.92
N THR A 533 -14.44 -13.44 40.16
CA THR A 533 -13.31 -13.21 41.09
C THR A 533 -12.06 -14.09 40.90
N PHE A 534 -10.85 -13.50 40.97
CA PHE A 534 -9.83 -13.79 42.01
C PHE A 534 -8.55 -12.91 41.86
N THR A 535 -8.38 -12.02 42.85
CA THR A 535 -7.14 -11.52 43.50
C THR A 535 -5.86 -11.15 42.74
N ARG A 536 -5.52 -9.85 42.91
CA ARG A 536 -4.19 -9.22 42.84
C ARG A 536 -3.11 -9.89 43.72
N THR A 537 -1.86 -9.82 43.27
CA THR A 537 -0.64 -9.54 44.07
C THR A 537 0.50 -9.20 43.09
N SER A 538 0.90 -7.93 42.98
CA SER A 538 1.95 -7.22 43.74
C SER A 538 3.31 -7.20 43.03
N ALA A 539 3.84 -5.99 42.90
CA ALA A 539 5.04 -5.55 42.21
C ALA A 539 6.37 -6.15 42.71
N ALA A 540 7.41 -6.09 41.85
CA ALA A 540 8.76 -5.74 42.27
C ALA A 540 9.60 -5.18 41.10
N LYS A 541 10.12 -3.96 41.31
CA LYS A 541 11.22 -3.32 40.58
C LYS A 541 12.54 -4.10 40.83
N ARG A 542 13.47 -4.09 39.87
CA ARG A 542 14.91 -3.82 40.15
C ARG A 542 15.76 -3.49 38.90
N LYS A 543 16.34 -2.29 39.01
CA LYS A 543 17.53 -1.62 38.45
C LYS A 543 18.57 -2.36 37.58
N LEU A 544 19.02 -1.56 36.59
CA LEU A 544 20.36 -1.35 35.98
C LEU A 544 21.58 -1.98 36.68
N SER A 545 22.56 -2.42 35.85
CA SER A 545 23.86 -1.72 35.68
C SER A 545 24.75 -2.33 34.58
N ASP A 546 25.14 -1.48 33.61
CA ASP A 546 26.49 -1.13 33.14
C ASP A 546 27.45 -2.09 32.37
N THR A 547 28.01 -1.48 31.30
CA THR A 547 29.41 -1.52 30.74
C THR A 547 29.92 -2.83 30.08
N ASP A 548 30.76 -2.86 29.03
CA ASP A 548 31.59 -1.85 28.33
C ASP A 548 32.04 -2.35 26.91
N GLN A 549 32.34 -1.38 26.01
CA GLN A 549 33.47 -1.27 25.03
C GLN A 549 33.72 -2.21 23.83
N GLU A 550 33.60 -1.59 22.64
CA GLU A 550 34.56 -1.41 21.50
C GLU A 550 35.57 -2.50 21.07
N ALA A 551 35.63 -2.74 19.73
CA ALA A 551 36.88 -2.65 18.94
C ALA A 551 36.61 -2.72 17.40
N GLU A 552 37.14 -1.74 16.67
CA GLU A 552 37.32 -1.73 15.21
C GLU A 552 38.55 -2.54 14.78
N ALA A 553 38.56 -3.06 13.54
CA ALA A 553 39.77 -3.16 12.72
C ALA A 553 39.43 -3.34 11.23
N ALA A 554 40.02 -2.49 10.39
CA ALA A 554 39.96 -2.50 8.93
C ALA A 554 41.10 -3.34 8.29
N SER A 555 40.87 -3.89 7.10
CA SER A 555 41.88 -4.04 6.03
C SER A 555 41.23 -4.48 4.71
N GLY A 556 41.78 -3.99 3.58
CA GLY A 556 41.18 -4.10 2.24
C GLY A 556 41.83 -5.09 1.27
N GLU A 557 41.23 -5.09 0.07
CA GLU A 557 41.65 -5.62 -1.26
C GLU A 557 41.53 -7.13 -1.59
N SER A 558 40.58 -7.48 -2.48
CA SER A 558 40.80 -7.71 -3.93
C SER A 558 39.70 -8.59 -4.57
N LEU A 559 39.32 -8.25 -5.80
CA LEU A 559 38.30 -8.90 -6.63
C LEU A 559 38.78 -10.26 -7.19
N ARG A 560 38.03 -11.34 -6.91
CA ARG A 560 37.89 -12.49 -7.82
C ARG A 560 36.48 -13.09 -7.73
N GLN A 561 35.79 -13.11 -8.87
CA GLN A 561 34.57 -13.88 -9.11
C GLN A 561 34.86 -15.37 -8.96
N GLN A 562 34.15 -16.04 -8.04
CA GLN A 562 33.81 -17.46 -8.12
C GLN A 562 32.59 -17.73 -7.23
N SER A 563 31.56 -18.30 -7.84
CA SER A 563 30.34 -18.78 -7.20
C SER A 563 30.68 -19.91 -6.21
N ALA A 564 30.58 -19.64 -4.92
CA ALA A 564 30.58 -20.65 -3.87
C ALA A 564 29.77 -20.13 -2.68
N LEU A 565 28.95 -21.00 -2.08
CA LEU A 565 28.25 -20.73 -0.82
C LEU A 565 29.25 -20.19 0.24
N PRO A 566 28.87 -19.20 1.07
CA PRO A 566 29.70 -18.72 2.18
C PRO A 566 30.01 -19.86 3.15
N SER A 567 31.30 -20.07 3.45
CA SER A 567 31.82 -21.26 4.14
C SER A 567 31.58 -21.32 5.67
N GLY A 568 30.59 -20.60 6.20
CA GLY A 568 30.34 -20.46 7.64
C GLY A 568 29.24 -21.35 8.25
N TYR A 569 28.34 -21.92 7.44
CA TYR A 569 27.16 -22.66 7.92
C TYR A 569 27.10 -24.09 7.34
N LYS A 570 28.11 -24.91 7.64
CA LYS A 570 28.33 -26.21 6.98
C LYS A 570 27.44 -27.39 7.41
N GLU A 571 26.58 -27.26 8.41
CA GLU A 571 25.61 -28.33 8.74
C GLU A 571 24.28 -28.08 8.05
N ARG A 572 24.12 -28.66 6.85
CA ARG A 572 22.79 -28.86 6.25
C ARG A 572 22.13 -30.04 6.96
N LYS A 573 21.05 -29.76 7.68
CA LYS A 573 20.19 -30.81 8.23
C LYS A 573 19.31 -31.32 7.10
N ALA A 574 19.26 -32.63 6.89
CA ALA A 574 18.27 -33.20 6.00
C ALA A 574 16.90 -33.14 6.69
N PHE A 575 15.86 -32.75 5.95
CA PHE A 575 14.49 -32.63 6.47
C PHE A 575 13.47 -32.69 5.33
N ILE A 576 12.22 -32.94 5.71
CA ILE A 576 11.02 -32.78 4.89
C ILE A 576 10.18 -31.68 5.53
N ALA A 577 9.75 -30.69 4.76
CA ALA A 577 8.85 -29.65 5.21
C ALA A 577 7.56 -29.66 4.39
N LEU A 578 6.43 -29.69 5.10
CA LEU A 578 5.09 -29.73 4.55
C LEU A 578 4.37 -28.44 4.87
N SER A 579 3.79 -27.85 3.85
CA SER A 579 2.95 -26.65 3.98
C SER A 579 1.65 -26.83 3.19
N ARG A 580 0.71 -25.89 3.39
CA ARG A 580 -0.64 -25.90 2.78
C ARG A 580 -0.63 -26.24 1.28
N GLY A 581 -1.69 -26.89 0.82
CA GLY A 581 -1.82 -27.28 -0.59
C GLY A 581 -0.83 -28.36 -1.02
N SER A 582 -0.48 -29.27 -0.10
CA SER A 582 0.44 -30.39 -0.36
C SER A 582 1.78 -29.94 -0.94
N GLN A 583 2.33 -28.85 -0.41
CA GLN A 583 3.67 -28.35 -0.77
C GLN A 583 4.71 -29.08 0.05
N ILE A 584 5.67 -29.71 -0.63
CA ILE A 584 6.75 -30.49 0.00
C ILE A 584 8.09 -29.92 -0.43
N LEU A 585 8.89 -29.49 0.55
CA LEU A 585 10.31 -29.17 0.37
C LEU A 585 11.13 -30.26 1.06
N SER A 586 12.02 -30.93 0.32
CA SER A 586 12.92 -31.95 0.86
C SER A 586 14.37 -31.63 0.52
N VAL A 587 15.27 -31.86 1.47
CA VAL A 587 16.72 -31.68 1.31
C VAL A 587 17.42 -32.93 1.83
N ASN A 588 18.14 -33.64 0.95
CA ASN A 588 18.88 -34.87 1.29
C ASN A 588 20.38 -34.57 1.53
N ALA A 589 21.01 -35.29 2.44
CA ALA A 589 22.40 -35.05 2.88
C ALA A 589 23.49 -35.58 1.91
N THR A 590 23.13 -36.26 0.83
CA THR A 590 24.07 -36.82 -0.15
C THR A 590 23.92 -36.14 -1.50
N GLU A 591 24.88 -35.27 -1.86
CA GLU A 591 25.78 -35.49 -3.02
C GLU A 591 26.73 -34.29 -3.26
N LEU A 592 28.03 -34.60 -3.19
CA LEU A 592 29.15 -33.90 -3.81
C LEU A 592 29.45 -34.67 -5.11
N GLY A 593 29.28 -34.03 -6.28
CA GLY A 593 29.88 -34.47 -7.54
C GLY A 593 29.04 -35.38 -8.45
N HIS A 594 28.70 -34.84 -9.62
CA HIS A 594 28.18 -35.49 -10.85
C HIS A 594 26.79 -36.14 -10.80
N CYS A 595 25.86 -35.55 -11.57
CA CYS A 595 24.57 -36.14 -11.93
C CYS A 595 24.68 -37.63 -12.29
N PRO A 596 23.72 -38.42 -11.81
CA PRO A 596 22.70 -38.94 -12.71
C PRO A 596 21.27 -38.71 -12.18
N LEU A 597 20.30 -38.79 -13.09
CA LEU A 597 18.87 -38.71 -12.82
C LEU A 597 18.46 -39.62 -11.64
N ALA A 598 18.13 -39.04 -10.48
CA ALA A 598 17.48 -39.73 -9.36
C ALA A 598 16.72 -38.74 -8.47
N CYS A 599 15.66 -38.13 -9.01
CA CYS A 599 14.67 -37.39 -8.23
C CYS A 599 13.24 -37.84 -8.58
N ALA A 600 13.08 -39.16 -8.76
CA ALA A 600 11.80 -39.84 -9.01
C ALA A 600 11.46 -40.89 -7.92
N ASP A 601 12.35 -41.18 -6.97
CA ASP A 601 12.27 -42.40 -6.13
C ASP A 601 11.70 -42.20 -4.71
N LEU A 602 10.95 -41.12 -4.47
CA LEU A 602 10.00 -41.08 -3.35
C LEU A 602 8.57 -41.44 -3.79
N ILE A 603 8.38 -41.86 -5.05
CA ILE A 603 7.14 -42.44 -5.58
C ILE A 603 7.19 -43.98 -5.60
N SER A 604 8.32 -44.63 -5.27
CA SER A 604 8.44 -46.09 -5.31
C SER A 604 8.45 -46.74 -3.92
N GLN A 605 7.27 -46.96 -3.34
CA GLN A 605 7.02 -48.16 -2.54
C GLN A 605 5.97 -49.02 -3.24
N THR A 606 6.39 -49.76 -4.26
CA THR A 606 5.67 -50.94 -4.74
C THR A 606 6.69 -52.02 -5.08
N ASN A 607 6.78 -53.03 -4.21
CA ASN A 607 7.52 -54.24 -4.53
C ASN A 607 6.67 -55.11 -5.48
N ILE A 608 7.26 -55.43 -6.61
CA ILE A 608 6.76 -56.31 -7.68
C ILE A 608 6.73 -57.76 -7.19
N LYS A 609 5.71 -58.54 -7.61
CA LYS A 609 5.91 -59.89 -8.20
C LYS A 609 4.64 -60.45 -8.87
N HIS A 610 4.80 -60.72 -10.18
CA HIS A 610 4.20 -61.83 -10.97
C HIS A 610 2.68 -61.74 -11.28
N VAL A 611 2.13 -61.89 -12.50
CA VAL A 611 2.44 -62.75 -13.66
C VAL A 611 1.76 -62.23 -14.96
N ARG A 612 2.52 -62.25 -16.07
CA ARG A 612 2.20 -62.50 -17.50
C ARG A 612 0.96 -61.93 -18.20
N SER A 613 1.27 -61.15 -19.24
CA SER A 613 0.83 -61.22 -20.65
C SER A 613 -0.62 -61.59 -20.97
N LEU A 614 -1.32 -60.69 -21.67
CA LEU A 614 -1.88 -60.93 -23.01
C LEU A 614 -2.29 -59.60 -23.67
N ASN A 615 -2.05 -59.51 -24.97
CA ASN A 615 -2.24 -58.37 -25.87
C ASN A 615 -3.72 -57.96 -26.07
N PRO A 616 -3.99 -56.75 -26.61
CA PRO A 616 -5.31 -56.14 -26.61
C PRO A 616 -6.18 -56.60 -27.79
N SER A 617 -7.49 -56.72 -27.57
CA SER A 617 -8.48 -56.81 -28.63
C SER A 617 -9.49 -55.68 -28.52
N ALA A 618 -9.64 -54.97 -29.64
CA ALA A 618 -10.64 -53.94 -29.89
C ALA A 618 -12.07 -54.44 -29.70
N LEU A 619 -12.96 -53.56 -29.25
CA LEU A 619 -14.38 -53.63 -29.61
C LEU A 619 -15.02 -52.23 -29.51
N THR A 620 -15.49 -51.82 -30.69
CA THR A 620 -16.41 -50.74 -31.03
C THR A 620 -17.73 -50.79 -30.25
N GLY A 621 -18.28 -49.62 -29.91
CA GLY A 621 -19.68 -49.48 -29.48
C GLY A 621 -20.09 -48.02 -29.33
N GLN A 622 -20.96 -47.54 -30.21
CA GLN A 622 -21.47 -46.17 -30.32
C GLN A 622 -22.55 -45.82 -29.27
N SER A 623 -22.60 -44.52 -28.95
CA SER A 623 -23.75 -43.65 -28.66
C SER A 623 -24.82 -44.04 -27.64
N LYS A 624 -25.07 -43.12 -26.68
CA LYS A 624 -26.31 -42.32 -26.53
C LYS A 624 -26.26 -41.58 -25.17
N GLY A 625 -26.50 -40.26 -25.17
CA GLY A 625 -27.02 -39.57 -23.97
C GLY A 625 -28.54 -39.33 -24.13
N PRO A 626 -29.20 -38.54 -23.26
CA PRO A 626 -29.11 -38.37 -21.80
C PRO A 626 -30.45 -38.88 -21.15
N PRO A 627 -30.83 -38.64 -19.87
CA PRO A 627 -31.33 -37.32 -19.42
C PRO A 627 -31.07 -36.96 -17.92
N CYS A 628 -31.41 -35.70 -17.59
CA CYS A 628 -31.45 -35.11 -16.25
C CYS A 628 -32.53 -35.68 -15.31
N ALA A 629 -32.30 -35.42 -14.01
CA ALA A 629 -33.23 -35.33 -12.88
C ALA A 629 -33.78 -36.63 -12.24
N ALA A 630 -33.49 -36.80 -10.93
CA ALA A 630 -34.31 -37.39 -9.86
C ALA A 630 -33.42 -37.54 -8.60
N GLU A 631 -33.67 -36.79 -7.53
CA GLU A 631 -34.50 -37.13 -6.36
C GLU A 631 -33.81 -38.00 -5.29
N VAL A 632 -34.01 -37.58 -4.04
CA VAL A 632 -33.53 -38.13 -2.77
C VAL A 632 -34.15 -39.51 -2.51
N PRO A 633 -33.40 -40.48 -1.94
CA PRO A 633 -34.02 -41.59 -1.23
C PRO A 633 -33.67 -41.62 0.27
N ALA A 634 -34.71 -41.84 1.07
CA ALA A 634 -34.67 -42.16 2.48
C ALA A 634 -34.31 -43.63 2.74
N GLU A 635 -33.69 -43.85 3.91
CA GLU A 635 -33.56 -45.06 4.76
C GLU A 635 -33.61 -46.49 4.16
N GLY A 636 -32.57 -47.29 4.48
CA GLY A 636 -32.80 -48.67 4.95
C GLY A 636 -31.89 -49.82 4.46
N SER A 637 -30.74 -50.01 5.11
CA SER A 637 -30.07 -51.31 5.41
C SER A 637 -29.18 -52.00 4.33
N PRO A 638 -28.24 -52.90 4.73
CA PRO A 638 -26.84 -52.57 4.88
C PRO A 638 -25.94 -53.32 3.88
N VAL A 639 -24.96 -52.63 3.30
CA VAL A 639 -23.96 -53.24 2.42
C VAL A 639 -22.57 -52.93 2.99
N THR A 640 -21.96 -53.97 3.56
CA THR A 640 -20.53 -54.14 3.90
C THR A 640 -19.83 -52.98 4.62
N GLU A 641 -19.59 -53.15 5.92
CA GLU A 641 -18.80 -52.25 6.78
C GLU A 641 -17.45 -51.90 6.16
N ALA A 642 -17.38 -50.73 5.52
CA ALA A 642 -16.11 -50.02 5.35
C ALA A 642 -15.66 -49.55 6.74
N ALA A 643 -14.47 -49.98 7.17
CA ALA A 643 -13.91 -49.64 8.46
C ALA A 643 -13.99 -48.12 8.72
N LYS A 644 -14.77 -47.72 9.74
CA LYS A 644 -15.03 -46.33 10.11
C LYS A 644 -13.70 -45.68 10.51
N MET A 645 -13.22 -44.67 9.77
CA MET A 645 -12.08 -43.85 10.22
C MET A 645 -12.46 -43.07 11.48
N GLU A 646 -11.56 -43.00 12.47
CA GLU A 646 -11.46 -42.22 13.73
C GLU A 646 -10.78 -40.83 13.58
N LEU A 647 -11.20 -39.74 14.25
CA LEU A 647 -10.66 -38.36 14.15
C LEU A 647 -10.75 -37.88 15.57
N ARG A 648 -9.61 -37.88 16.24
CA ARG A 648 -9.53 -37.62 17.66
C ARG A 648 -8.51 -36.52 17.89
N VAL A 649 -8.86 -35.53 18.71
CA VAL A 649 -7.89 -34.52 19.16
C VAL A 649 -6.79 -35.23 19.93
N ARG A 650 -5.60 -35.22 19.37
CA ARG A 650 -4.38 -35.68 20.02
C ARG A 650 -3.92 -34.64 21.04
N TRP A 651 -3.80 -33.40 20.59
CA TRP A 651 -3.49 -32.25 21.43
C TRP A 651 -4.05 -30.97 20.80
N ARG A 652 -4.15 -29.94 21.63
CA ARG A 652 -4.37 -28.55 21.22
C ARG A 652 -3.37 -27.65 21.93
N SER A 653 -2.91 -26.60 21.27
CA SER A 653 -2.00 -25.62 21.87
C SER A 653 -2.61 -24.23 21.74
N ASP A 654 -2.70 -23.52 22.85
CA ASP A 654 -3.23 -22.15 22.89
C ASP A 654 -2.21 -21.19 22.29
N THR A 655 -2.64 -20.37 21.32
CA THR A 655 -1.82 -19.34 20.69
C THR A 655 -2.23 -17.93 21.13
N GLY A 656 -3.20 -17.78 22.02
CA GLY A 656 -3.63 -16.53 22.66
C GLY A 656 -4.68 -15.72 21.88
N LYS A 657 -4.71 -15.83 20.54
CA LYS A 657 -5.73 -15.22 19.66
C LYS A 657 -5.89 -16.09 18.40
N CYS A 658 -6.81 -15.72 17.51
CA CYS A 658 -7.12 -16.40 16.26
C CYS A 658 -5.89 -16.87 15.46
N VAL A 659 -5.97 -18.09 14.90
CA VAL A 659 -4.94 -18.72 14.08
C VAL A 659 -5.38 -18.80 12.62
N ASP A 660 -5.05 -17.78 11.83
CA ASP A 660 -5.34 -17.73 10.40
C ASP A 660 -4.16 -18.27 9.55
N ALA A 661 -2.94 -18.17 10.08
CA ALA A 661 -1.77 -18.76 9.44
C ALA A 661 -1.92 -20.29 9.33
N SER A 662 -1.59 -20.85 8.17
CA SER A 662 -1.54 -22.30 8.01
C SER A 662 -0.26 -22.86 8.62
N PRO A 663 -0.31 -24.02 9.32
CA PRO A 663 0.84 -24.60 9.98
C PRO A 663 1.90 -25.03 8.97
N LEU A 664 3.17 -24.91 9.36
CA LEU A 664 4.31 -25.53 8.68
C LEU A 664 4.78 -26.72 9.50
N VAL A 665 4.86 -27.91 8.91
CA VAL A 665 5.37 -29.12 9.59
C VAL A 665 6.75 -29.45 9.04
N VAL A 666 7.78 -29.44 9.90
CA VAL A 666 9.17 -29.79 9.55
C VAL A 666 9.57 -31.09 10.24
N ILE A 667 9.96 -32.08 9.46
CA ILE A 667 10.37 -33.43 9.89
C ILE A 667 11.87 -33.60 9.60
N PRO A 668 12.74 -33.68 10.63
CA PRO A 668 14.16 -33.96 10.45
C PRO A 668 14.40 -35.37 9.90
N ALA A 669 15.35 -35.53 8.99
CA ALA A 669 15.75 -36.83 8.48
C ALA A 669 16.50 -37.63 9.56
N GLY A 670 16.05 -38.87 9.78
CA GLY A 670 16.64 -39.79 10.76
C GLY A 670 15.90 -39.89 12.10
N ASP A 671 14.97 -38.97 12.40
CA ASP A 671 14.14 -39.05 13.61
C ASP A 671 12.73 -38.46 13.42
N ASN A 672 11.80 -39.29 12.95
CA ASN A 672 10.38 -38.95 12.81
C ASN A 672 9.67 -38.62 14.15
N SER A 673 10.32 -38.84 15.29
CA SER A 673 9.76 -38.46 16.60
C SER A 673 9.94 -36.97 16.92
N SER A 674 10.86 -36.29 16.23
CA SER A 674 11.25 -34.90 16.50
C SER A 674 10.52 -33.84 15.65
N ALA A 675 9.54 -34.24 14.84
CA ALA A 675 8.81 -33.35 13.93
C ALA A 675 8.21 -32.13 14.66
N THR A 676 8.33 -30.96 14.03
CA THR A 676 7.99 -29.66 14.65
C THR A 676 6.99 -28.90 13.78
N VAL A 677 5.95 -28.39 14.43
CA VAL A 677 4.93 -27.52 13.84
C VAL A 677 5.30 -26.06 14.15
N TYR A 678 5.40 -25.24 13.13
CA TYR A 678 5.60 -23.80 13.25
C TYR A 678 4.31 -23.07 12.86
N VAL A 679 3.82 -22.20 13.73
CA VAL A 679 2.57 -21.45 13.50
C VAL A 679 2.60 -20.08 14.16
N GLY A 680 2.08 -19.08 13.46
CA GLY A 680 1.85 -17.73 13.96
C GLY A 680 0.37 -17.47 14.26
N SER A 681 0.07 -16.48 15.09
CA SER A 681 -1.31 -16.09 15.39
C SER A 681 -1.50 -14.57 15.54
N HIS A 682 -2.76 -14.15 15.71
CA HIS A 682 -3.11 -12.74 15.89
C HIS A 682 -2.65 -12.15 17.23
N SER A 683 -2.14 -12.97 18.14
CA SER A 683 -1.59 -12.52 19.43
C SER A 683 -0.14 -12.09 19.31
N ARG A 684 0.39 -12.03 18.07
CA ARG A 684 1.79 -11.75 17.73
C ARG A 684 2.74 -12.88 18.11
N ARG A 685 2.23 -14.05 18.52
CA ARG A 685 3.03 -15.19 18.95
C ARG A 685 3.34 -16.11 17.78
N MET A 686 4.62 -16.37 17.58
CA MET A 686 5.14 -17.45 16.75
C MET A 686 5.51 -18.62 17.66
N LYS A 687 4.99 -19.81 17.38
CA LYS A 687 5.25 -21.02 18.19
C LYS A 687 5.91 -22.11 17.38
N ALA A 688 6.80 -22.84 18.04
CA ALA A 688 7.25 -24.16 17.63
C ALA A 688 6.69 -25.22 18.58
N VAL A 689 5.91 -26.16 18.05
CA VAL A 689 5.23 -27.20 18.82
C VAL A 689 5.68 -28.57 18.31
N GLU A 690 6.04 -29.48 19.21
CA GLU A 690 6.37 -30.85 18.81
C GLU A 690 5.11 -31.59 18.33
N LEU A 691 5.17 -32.16 17.12
CA LEU A 691 4.02 -32.70 16.40
C LEU A 691 3.33 -33.86 17.15
N ARG A 692 4.08 -34.76 17.81
CA ARG A 692 3.50 -35.96 18.44
C ARG A 692 2.97 -35.69 19.85
N SER A 693 3.61 -34.81 20.62
CA SER A 693 3.30 -34.58 22.03
C SER A 693 2.47 -33.31 22.28
N GLY A 694 2.50 -32.34 21.36
CA GLY A 694 1.91 -31.02 21.57
C GLY A 694 2.74 -30.11 22.49
N LYS A 695 3.94 -30.54 22.91
CA LYS A 695 4.82 -29.74 23.76
C LYS A 695 5.36 -28.54 22.99
N VAL A 696 5.19 -27.35 23.55
CA VAL A 696 5.79 -26.12 23.00
C VAL A 696 7.31 -26.18 23.21
N LYS A 697 8.08 -26.15 22.12
CA LYS A 697 9.55 -26.10 22.13
C LYS A 697 10.04 -24.68 22.45
N TRP A 698 9.44 -23.70 21.79
CA TRP A 698 9.67 -22.28 22.04
C TRP A 698 8.49 -21.44 21.56
N GLU A 699 8.42 -20.22 22.09
CA GLU A 699 7.44 -19.20 21.72
C GLU A 699 8.17 -17.86 21.62
N GLN A 700 7.88 -17.08 20.57
CA GLN A 700 8.46 -15.77 20.32
C GLN A 700 7.36 -14.78 19.98
N THR A 701 7.41 -13.58 20.58
CA THR A 701 6.48 -12.49 20.29
C THR A 701 7.10 -11.54 19.26
N LEU A 702 6.39 -11.29 18.16
CA LEU A 702 6.79 -10.37 17.09
C LEU A 702 6.08 -9.00 17.23
N GLY A 703 6.36 -8.05 16.33
CA GLY A 703 5.86 -6.67 16.46
C GLY A 703 4.36 -6.55 16.27
N ASP A 704 3.74 -7.38 15.43
CA ASP A 704 2.29 -7.40 15.23
C ASP A 704 1.71 -8.80 14.90
N ARG A 705 0.42 -8.90 14.56
CA ARG A 705 -0.27 -10.15 14.22
C ARG A 705 0.39 -10.87 13.04
N ILE A 706 0.31 -12.19 13.06
CA ILE A 706 0.96 -13.07 12.08
C ILE A 706 -0.13 -13.86 11.34
N GLU A 707 -0.30 -13.56 10.05
CA GLU A 707 -1.19 -14.30 9.14
C GLU A 707 -0.41 -15.05 8.05
N SER A 708 0.83 -14.64 7.78
CA SER A 708 1.74 -15.39 6.91
C SER A 708 2.02 -16.77 7.50
N SER A 709 1.86 -17.81 6.68
CA SER A 709 2.43 -19.12 7.02
C SER A 709 3.95 -19.02 7.07
N ALA A 710 4.55 -19.82 7.95
CA ALA A 710 6.00 -19.91 8.07
C ALA A 710 6.61 -20.68 6.89
N CYS A 711 7.82 -20.30 6.50
CA CYS A 711 8.65 -20.99 5.51
C CYS A 711 9.96 -21.43 6.17
N VAL A 712 10.45 -22.64 5.90
CA VAL A 712 11.77 -23.08 6.37
C VAL A 712 12.84 -22.75 5.33
N SER A 713 14.04 -22.39 5.79
CA SER A 713 15.19 -22.20 4.91
C SER A 713 15.75 -23.52 4.40
N VAL A 714 16.50 -23.49 3.30
CA VAL A 714 17.10 -24.69 2.67
C VAL A 714 18.04 -25.44 3.62
N CYS A 715 18.67 -24.75 4.58
CA CYS A 715 19.54 -25.40 5.57
C CYS A 715 18.78 -25.97 6.78
N GLY A 716 17.48 -25.71 6.92
CA GLY A 716 16.63 -26.18 8.04
C GLY A 716 16.83 -25.42 9.35
N ASN A 717 17.77 -24.46 9.40
CA ASN A 717 18.13 -23.75 10.63
C ASN A 717 17.33 -22.47 10.84
N PHE A 718 16.59 -21.99 9.83
CA PHE A 718 15.85 -20.74 9.92
C PHE A 718 14.39 -20.92 9.50
N ILE A 719 13.52 -20.18 10.17
CA ILE A 719 12.10 -20.05 9.86
C ILE A 719 11.86 -18.59 9.47
N VAL A 720 11.34 -18.39 8.26
CA VAL A 720 11.00 -17.08 7.71
C VAL A 720 9.50 -16.87 7.81
N VAL A 721 9.10 -15.71 8.32
CA VAL A 721 7.69 -15.35 8.51
C VAL A 721 7.45 -13.87 8.27
N GLY A 722 6.39 -13.53 7.53
CA GLY A 722 5.92 -12.15 7.35
C GLY A 722 5.04 -11.70 8.51
N CYS A 723 5.12 -10.41 8.86
CA CYS A 723 4.33 -9.82 9.94
C CYS A 723 3.60 -8.54 9.49
N TYR A 724 2.53 -8.20 10.21
CA TYR A 724 1.72 -7.01 9.93
C TYR A 724 2.39 -5.68 10.26
N ASP A 725 3.48 -5.68 11.00
CA ASP A 725 4.30 -4.50 11.25
C ASP A 725 5.15 -4.09 10.02
N GLY A 726 5.01 -4.82 8.90
CA GLY A 726 5.76 -4.59 7.67
C GLY A 726 7.15 -5.21 7.68
N LEU A 727 7.44 -6.15 8.60
CA LEU A 727 8.73 -6.81 8.70
C LEU A 727 8.66 -8.29 8.28
N VAL A 728 9.76 -8.75 7.68
CA VAL A 728 10.02 -10.17 7.43
C VAL A 728 11.03 -10.64 8.47
N TYR A 729 10.60 -11.56 9.34
CA TYR A 729 11.41 -12.12 10.41
C TYR A 729 12.07 -13.42 9.97
N VAL A 730 13.37 -13.52 10.20
CA VAL A 730 14.14 -14.77 10.08
C VAL A 730 14.51 -15.22 11.48
N LEU A 731 13.89 -16.30 11.94
CA LEU A 731 14.03 -16.85 13.29
C LEU A 731 14.87 -18.13 13.25
N LYS A 732 15.67 -18.41 14.28
CA LYS A 732 16.34 -19.70 14.43
C LYS A 732 15.32 -20.80 14.71
N SER A 733 15.36 -21.90 13.96
CA SER A 733 14.34 -22.96 14.04
C SER A 733 14.32 -23.70 15.39
N ASN A 734 15.43 -23.72 16.13
CA ASN A 734 15.58 -24.40 17.41
C ASN A 734 15.23 -23.56 18.64
N SER A 735 15.37 -22.23 18.60
CA SER A 735 15.18 -21.35 19.76
C SER A 735 14.14 -20.25 19.56
N GLY A 736 13.75 -19.94 18.31
CA GLY A 736 12.86 -18.81 18.00
C GLY A 736 13.55 -17.45 18.04
N GLU A 737 14.84 -17.37 18.38
CA GLU A 737 15.60 -16.13 18.39
C GLU A 737 15.68 -15.50 17.00
N THR A 738 15.54 -14.18 16.94
CA THR A 738 15.63 -13.43 15.70
C THR A 738 17.06 -13.40 15.17
N HIS A 739 17.29 -14.00 14.01
CA HIS A 739 18.58 -14.00 13.31
C HIS A 739 18.75 -12.77 12.42
N TRP A 740 17.68 -12.39 11.72
CA TRP A 740 17.63 -11.22 10.84
C TRP A 740 16.19 -10.72 10.72
N VAL A 741 16.05 -9.42 10.49
CA VAL A 741 14.79 -8.75 10.21
C VAL A 741 14.98 -7.91 8.96
N PHE A 742 14.11 -8.08 7.98
CA PHE A 742 14.11 -7.29 6.77
C PHE A 742 12.87 -6.39 6.73
N PRO A 743 13.03 -5.06 6.65
CA PRO A 743 11.90 -4.14 6.58
C PRO A 743 11.34 -4.04 5.16
N THR A 744 10.03 -4.17 5.03
CA THR A 744 9.25 -3.78 3.85
C THR A 744 8.51 -2.47 4.12
N GLU A 745 7.90 -1.85 3.11
CA GLU A 745 7.28 -0.52 3.26
C GLU A 745 5.81 -0.59 3.75
N ASP A 746 5.24 -1.81 3.85
CA ASP A 746 3.87 -2.09 4.29
C ASP A 746 3.77 -3.54 4.79
N THR A 747 2.60 -3.97 5.28
CA THR A 747 2.34 -5.26 5.92
C THR A 747 2.70 -6.48 5.05
N VAL A 748 3.17 -7.56 5.68
CA VAL A 748 3.56 -8.80 5.01
C VAL A 748 2.62 -9.95 5.38
N LYS A 749 1.59 -10.18 4.55
CA LYS A 749 0.66 -11.32 4.70
C LYS A 749 1.02 -12.53 3.83
N SER A 750 1.71 -12.26 2.72
CA SER A 750 2.17 -13.27 1.77
C SER A 750 3.15 -14.24 2.44
N SER A 751 2.92 -15.54 2.29
CA SER A 751 3.83 -16.55 2.84
C SER A 751 5.07 -16.66 1.97
N ALA A 752 6.25 -16.59 2.59
CA ALA A 752 7.51 -16.70 1.87
C ALA A 752 7.70 -18.09 1.23
N THR A 753 8.50 -18.18 0.18
CA THR A 753 8.90 -19.44 -0.45
C THR A 753 10.42 -19.49 -0.64
N ALA A 754 11.04 -20.62 -0.32
CA ALA A 754 12.49 -20.80 -0.42
C ALA A 754 12.87 -21.51 -1.71
N ASP A 755 13.94 -21.05 -2.35
CA ASP A 755 14.52 -21.65 -3.53
C ASP A 755 15.54 -22.73 -3.15
N PRO A 756 15.26 -24.02 -3.36
CA PRO A 756 16.19 -25.09 -3.02
C PRO A 756 17.49 -25.04 -3.84
N ALA A 757 17.48 -24.44 -5.03
CA ALA A 757 18.66 -24.37 -5.89
C ALA A 757 19.62 -23.26 -5.45
N THR A 758 19.10 -22.11 -5.06
CA THR A 758 19.90 -20.91 -4.76
C THR A 758 20.01 -20.58 -3.28
N GLY A 759 19.05 -21.04 -2.45
CA GLY A 759 18.93 -20.66 -1.04
C GLY A 759 18.22 -19.32 -0.81
N LEU A 760 17.81 -18.63 -1.88
CA LEU A 760 17.07 -17.37 -1.78
C LEU A 760 15.65 -17.60 -1.26
N VAL A 761 15.10 -16.58 -0.60
CA VAL A 761 13.74 -16.58 -0.09
C VAL A 761 12.96 -15.48 -0.78
N TYR A 762 11.83 -15.82 -1.40
CA TYR A 762 10.96 -14.88 -2.07
C TYR A 762 9.72 -14.58 -1.23
N VAL A 763 9.36 -13.31 -1.10
CA VAL A 763 8.22 -12.87 -0.27
C VAL A 763 7.53 -11.65 -0.89
N GLY A 764 6.19 -11.64 -0.86
CA GLY A 764 5.38 -10.51 -1.28
C GLY A 764 5.00 -9.59 -0.12
N SER A 765 4.84 -8.28 -0.38
CA SER A 765 4.35 -7.33 0.62
C SER A 765 3.19 -6.48 0.07
N HIS A 766 2.44 -5.88 0.99
CA HIS A 766 1.36 -4.97 0.66
C HIS A 766 1.84 -3.65 0.05
N ASP A 767 3.13 -3.36 0.16
CA ASP A 767 3.81 -2.24 -0.50
C ASP A 767 3.91 -2.40 -2.02
N GLN A 768 3.21 -3.39 -2.56
CA GLN A 768 3.12 -3.73 -3.96
C GLN A 768 4.45 -4.28 -4.52
N HIS A 769 5.29 -4.90 -3.69
CA HIS A 769 6.54 -5.52 -4.14
C HIS A 769 6.66 -7.01 -3.83
N VAL A 770 7.48 -7.68 -4.64
CA VAL A 770 8.05 -9.00 -4.35
C VAL A 770 9.55 -8.84 -4.14
N TYR A 771 10.07 -9.44 -3.07
CA TYR A 771 11.45 -9.36 -2.66
C TYR A 771 12.13 -10.72 -2.81
N ALA A 772 13.37 -10.74 -3.31
CA ALA A 772 14.28 -11.85 -3.11
C ALA A 772 15.29 -11.52 -2.03
N LEU A 773 15.34 -12.36 -1.01
CA LEU A 773 16.15 -12.19 0.17
C LEU A 773 17.18 -13.31 0.25
N ASP A 774 18.44 -12.94 0.40
CA ASP A 774 19.49 -13.83 0.84
C ASP A 774 19.59 -13.70 2.36
N ILE A 775 18.99 -14.67 3.06
CA ILE A 775 18.92 -14.67 4.51
C ILE A 775 20.27 -14.99 5.18
N TYR A 776 21.21 -15.58 4.44
CA TYR A 776 22.53 -15.96 4.95
C TYR A 776 23.46 -14.75 4.93
N GLU A 777 23.39 -13.98 3.86
CA GLU A 777 24.14 -12.74 3.66
C GLU A 777 23.39 -11.51 4.20
N LYS A 778 22.15 -11.69 4.68
CA LYS A 778 21.28 -10.65 5.24
C LYS A 778 21.06 -9.47 4.28
N LYS A 779 20.83 -9.77 3.00
CA LYS A 779 20.68 -8.77 1.93
C LYS A 779 19.47 -9.06 1.07
N CYS A 780 18.85 -8.00 0.56
CA CYS A 780 17.90 -8.11 -0.53
C CYS A 780 18.66 -8.16 -1.85
N ILE A 781 18.46 -9.21 -2.63
CA ILE A 781 19.13 -9.41 -3.93
C ILE A 781 18.44 -8.56 -5.01
N TRP A 782 17.12 -8.61 -5.03
CA TRP A 782 16.31 -7.78 -5.92
C TRP A 782 14.94 -7.51 -5.30
N LYS A 783 14.33 -6.40 -5.74
CA LYS A 783 12.99 -5.95 -5.39
C LYS A 783 12.24 -5.70 -6.70
N LEU A 784 11.11 -6.37 -6.90
CA LEU A 784 10.24 -6.23 -8.08
C LEU A 784 8.98 -5.46 -7.67
N GLN A 785 8.73 -4.32 -8.31
CA GLN A 785 7.46 -3.60 -8.19
C GLN A 785 6.39 -4.32 -9.01
N CYS A 786 5.29 -4.66 -8.34
CA CYS A 786 4.08 -5.22 -8.90
C CYS A 786 3.02 -4.11 -9.01
N GLU A 787 2.13 -4.19 -10.01
CA GLU A 787 1.01 -3.27 -10.19
C GLU A 787 -0.14 -3.68 -9.24
N GLY A 788 0.05 -3.45 -7.94
CA GLY A 788 -0.91 -3.76 -6.87
C GLY A 788 -0.34 -4.61 -5.72
N THR A 789 -1.06 -4.58 -4.59
CA THR A 789 -0.70 -5.25 -3.32
C THR A 789 -0.49 -6.75 -3.50
N VAL A 790 0.62 -7.29 -2.97
CA VAL A 790 0.94 -8.72 -3.07
C VAL A 790 0.45 -9.44 -1.81
N PHE A 791 -0.81 -9.89 -1.85
CA PHE A 791 -1.41 -10.70 -0.79
C PHE A 791 -1.09 -12.19 -0.97
N SER A 792 -1.18 -12.69 -2.21
CA SER A 792 -0.95 -14.09 -2.54
C SER A 792 0.50 -14.50 -2.28
N SER A 793 0.69 -15.73 -1.82
CA SER A 793 2.02 -16.32 -1.60
C SER A 793 2.69 -16.60 -2.94
N PRO A 794 3.93 -16.14 -3.18
CA PRO A 794 4.67 -16.50 -4.38
C PRO A 794 4.93 -18.01 -4.43
N PHE A 795 4.91 -18.58 -5.64
CA PHE A 795 5.16 -19.99 -5.85
C PHE A 795 6.32 -20.20 -6.83
N LEU A 796 7.33 -20.96 -6.43
CA LEU A 796 8.47 -21.29 -7.28
C LEU A 796 8.24 -22.61 -8.01
N SER A 797 8.23 -22.58 -9.34
CA SER A 797 8.42 -23.79 -10.15
C SER A 797 9.91 -24.02 -10.38
N LEU A 798 10.37 -25.26 -10.25
CA LEU A 798 11.76 -25.65 -10.52
C LEU A 798 11.97 -26.03 -12.00
N ASN A 799 10.91 -26.43 -12.69
CA ASN A 799 10.97 -26.80 -14.10
C ASN A 799 9.70 -26.34 -14.84
N PRO A 800 9.76 -25.23 -15.61
CA PRO A 800 10.90 -24.32 -15.75
C PRO A 800 11.14 -23.52 -14.46
N HIS A 801 12.40 -23.14 -14.20
CA HIS A 801 12.77 -22.35 -13.02
C HIS A 801 12.17 -20.94 -13.08
N ARG A 802 10.99 -20.76 -12.50
CA ARG A 802 10.16 -19.55 -12.60
C ARG A 802 9.41 -19.30 -11.30
N LEU A 803 9.37 -18.04 -10.89
CA LEU A 803 8.61 -17.58 -9.74
C LEU A 803 7.28 -17.00 -10.22
N TYR A 804 6.17 -17.47 -9.68
CA TYR A 804 4.84 -16.95 -9.97
C TYR A 804 4.32 -16.12 -8.81
N CYS A 805 3.81 -14.93 -9.11
CA CYS A 805 3.30 -13.99 -8.12
C CYS A 805 1.94 -13.46 -8.56
N ALA A 806 1.04 -13.19 -7.62
CA ALA A 806 -0.28 -12.65 -7.91
C ALA A 806 -0.61 -11.44 -7.02
N THR A 807 -1.37 -10.49 -7.55
CA THR A 807 -1.71 -9.24 -6.85
C THR A 807 -3.22 -9.05 -6.66
N LEU A 808 -3.58 -8.27 -5.64
CA LEU A 808 -4.97 -7.81 -5.45
C LEU A 808 -5.42 -6.83 -6.54
N GLY A 809 -4.51 -6.28 -7.33
CA GLY A 809 -4.83 -5.55 -8.57
C GLY A 809 -5.28 -6.46 -9.72
N GLY A 810 -5.27 -7.79 -9.51
CA GLY A 810 -5.69 -8.76 -10.51
C GLY A 810 -4.60 -9.10 -11.52
N LEU A 811 -3.33 -8.99 -11.13
CA LEU A 811 -2.19 -9.31 -12.00
C LEU A 811 -1.56 -10.65 -11.61
N LEU A 812 -1.39 -11.56 -12.56
CA LEU A 812 -0.57 -12.76 -12.45
C LEU A 812 0.76 -12.53 -13.19
N LEU A 813 1.88 -12.76 -12.51
CA LEU A 813 3.23 -12.51 -12.99
C LEU A 813 4.02 -13.82 -13.01
N ALA A 814 4.79 -14.04 -14.08
CA ALA A 814 5.91 -14.96 -14.08
C ALA A 814 7.22 -14.18 -14.06
N VAL A 815 8.11 -14.52 -13.14
CA VAL A 815 9.33 -13.78 -12.83
C VAL A 815 10.52 -14.73 -12.88
N ASN A 816 11.64 -14.24 -13.42
CA ASN A 816 12.91 -14.94 -13.35
C ASN A 816 13.43 -14.87 -11.90
N PRO A 817 13.57 -16.01 -11.19
CA PRO A 817 13.94 -16.01 -9.77
C PRO A 817 15.34 -15.42 -9.50
N ALA A 818 16.27 -15.54 -10.46
CA ALA A 818 17.64 -15.06 -10.28
C ALA A 818 17.75 -13.53 -10.44
N THR A 819 17.00 -12.94 -11.37
CA THR A 819 17.15 -11.52 -11.73
C THR A 819 16.01 -10.64 -11.24
N GLY A 820 14.87 -11.22 -10.87
CA GLY A 820 13.64 -10.50 -10.56
C GLY A 820 12.95 -9.91 -11.80
N SER A 821 13.42 -10.20 -13.02
CA SER A 821 12.81 -9.68 -14.24
C SER A 821 11.51 -10.41 -14.57
N THR A 822 10.44 -9.67 -14.86
CA THR A 822 9.18 -10.23 -15.35
C THR A 822 9.40 -10.91 -16.71
N VAL A 823 9.03 -12.18 -16.81
CA VAL A 823 9.04 -12.94 -18.06
C VAL A 823 7.75 -12.70 -18.83
N TRP A 824 6.60 -12.73 -18.15
CA TRP A 824 5.31 -12.35 -18.69
C TRP A 824 4.39 -11.90 -17.56
N LYS A 825 3.33 -11.16 -17.92
CA LYS A 825 2.27 -10.74 -17.01
C LYS A 825 0.90 -10.90 -17.67
N HIS A 826 -0.10 -11.28 -16.89
CA HIS A 826 -1.49 -11.43 -17.34
C HIS A 826 -2.43 -10.69 -16.38
N CYS A 827 -3.34 -9.89 -16.92
CA CYS A 827 -4.30 -9.11 -16.13
C CYS A 827 -5.68 -9.80 -16.16
N CYS A 828 -6.12 -10.28 -15.00
CA CYS A 828 -7.42 -10.91 -14.81
C CYS A 828 -8.54 -9.88 -14.55
N GLY A 829 -8.21 -8.60 -14.34
CA GLY A 829 -9.16 -7.51 -14.10
C GLY A 829 -9.89 -7.55 -12.75
N LYS A 830 -9.67 -8.59 -11.95
CA LYS A 830 -10.29 -8.81 -10.63
C LYS A 830 -9.26 -9.33 -9.62
N PRO A 831 -9.40 -9.03 -8.33
CA PRO A 831 -8.40 -9.39 -7.33
C PRO A 831 -8.09 -10.88 -7.27
N LEU A 832 -6.81 -11.21 -7.10
CA LEU A 832 -6.32 -12.56 -6.91
C LEU A 832 -5.87 -12.73 -5.45
N PHE A 833 -6.73 -13.31 -4.61
CA PHE A 833 -6.38 -13.69 -3.22
C PHE A 833 -5.74 -15.07 -3.14
N SER A 834 -6.13 -15.93 -4.09
CA SER A 834 -5.60 -17.27 -4.27
C SER A 834 -4.11 -17.22 -4.62
N SER A 835 -3.32 -18.15 -4.09
CA SER A 835 -1.90 -18.28 -4.44
C SER A 835 -1.73 -19.16 -5.69
N PRO A 836 -0.83 -18.81 -6.63
CA PRO A 836 -0.56 -19.64 -7.80
C PRO A 836 -0.11 -21.04 -7.39
N ARG A 837 -0.55 -22.07 -8.12
CA ARG A 837 -0.06 -23.43 -7.99
C ARG A 837 0.43 -23.94 -9.34
N CYS A 838 1.65 -24.47 -9.38
CA CYS A 838 2.18 -25.07 -10.60
C CYS A 838 2.10 -26.59 -10.58
N CYS A 839 1.86 -27.18 -11.74
CA CYS A 839 2.22 -28.54 -12.11
C CYS A 839 3.32 -28.46 -13.19
N ARG A 840 3.79 -29.60 -13.71
CA ARG A 840 4.85 -29.62 -14.75
C ARG A 840 4.54 -28.83 -16.03
N GLN A 841 3.26 -28.66 -16.36
CA GLN A 841 2.84 -28.04 -17.63
C GLN A 841 2.16 -26.69 -17.44
N TYR A 842 1.47 -26.51 -16.32
CA TYR A 842 0.54 -25.42 -16.13
C TYR A 842 0.70 -24.73 -14.77
N VAL A 843 0.28 -23.47 -14.72
CA VAL A 843 0.07 -22.69 -13.50
C VAL A 843 -1.42 -22.38 -13.40
N CYS A 844 -1.99 -22.67 -12.22
CA CYS A 844 -3.40 -22.47 -11.94
C CYS A 844 -3.57 -21.46 -10.80
N ILE A 845 -4.60 -20.64 -10.88
CA ILE A 845 -4.92 -19.64 -9.86
C ILE A 845 -6.43 -19.39 -9.79
N GLY A 846 -6.95 -19.18 -8.57
CA GLY A 846 -8.34 -18.76 -8.36
C GLY A 846 -8.50 -17.24 -8.35
N CYS A 847 -9.62 -16.75 -8.85
CA CYS A 847 -9.97 -15.34 -8.87
C CYS A 847 -11.29 -15.09 -8.10
N VAL A 848 -11.43 -13.88 -7.55
CA VAL A 848 -12.60 -13.47 -6.76
C VAL A 848 -13.88 -13.39 -7.58
N ASP A 849 -13.78 -13.34 -8.91
CA ASP A 849 -14.93 -13.42 -9.82
C ASP A 849 -15.55 -14.83 -9.93
N GLY A 850 -14.98 -15.81 -9.24
CA GLY A 850 -15.43 -17.21 -9.28
C GLY A 850 -14.76 -18.04 -10.36
N ASN A 851 -13.71 -17.55 -11.02
CA ASN A 851 -12.99 -18.31 -12.03
C ASN A 851 -11.68 -18.91 -11.50
N VAL A 852 -11.45 -20.20 -11.78
CA VAL A 852 -10.11 -20.79 -11.79
C VAL A 852 -9.54 -20.64 -13.19
N LEU A 853 -8.36 -20.04 -13.27
CA LEU A 853 -7.65 -19.77 -14.51
C LEU A 853 -6.43 -20.69 -14.59
N CYS A 854 -6.22 -21.30 -15.75
CA CYS A 854 -5.07 -22.14 -16.03
C CYS A 854 -4.25 -21.56 -17.18
N PHE A 855 -2.94 -21.44 -16.98
CA PHE A 855 -2.00 -20.93 -17.96
C PHE A 855 -0.86 -21.91 -18.19
N THR A 856 -0.29 -21.89 -19.39
CA THR A 856 1.01 -22.50 -19.65
C THR A 856 2.12 -21.71 -18.94
N HIS A 857 3.28 -22.32 -18.76
CA HIS A 857 4.45 -21.60 -18.24
C HIS A 857 4.95 -20.47 -19.18
N SER A 858 4.50 -20.43 -20.45
CA SER A 858 4.76 -19.32 -21.38
C SER A 858 3.76 -18.16 -21.26
N GLY A 859 2.67 -18.31 -20.49
CA GLY A 859 1.70 -17.25 -20.23
C GLY A 859 0.44 -17.30 -21.09
N GLU A 860 0.23 -18.40 -21.83
CA GLU A 860 -0.99 -18.61 -22.62
C GLU A 860 -2.09 -19.20 -21.73
N GLN A 861 -3.26 -18.60 -21.72
CA GLN A 861 -4.41 -19.15 -21.00
C GLN A 861 -4.93 -20.39 -21.74
N VAL A 862 -4.98 -21.53 -21.06
CA VAL A 862 -5.38 -22.83 -21.62
C VAL A 862 -6.87 -23.05 -21.46
N TRP A 863 -7.37 -22.82 -20.25
CA TRP A 863 -8.79 -22.97 -19.91
C TRP A 863 -9.15 -22.11 -18.70
N GLN A 864 -10.44 -21.93 -18.50
CA GLN A 864 -11.03 -21.34 -17.29
C GLN A 864 -12.21 -22.18 -16.83
N PHE A 865 -12.42 -22.26 -15.53
CA PHE A 865 -13.56 -22.94 -14.92
C PHE A 865 -14.27 -21.98 -13.96
N SER A 866 -15.60 -21.86 -14.09
CA SER A 866 -16.41 -20.92 -13.30
C SER A 866 -17.21 -21.65 -12.21
N THR A 867 -17.15 -21.14 -10.99
CA THR A 867 -17.96 -21.56 -9.83
C THR A 867 -19.13 -20.60 -9.61
N GLY A 868 -20.01 -20.92 -8.64
CA GLY A 868 -21.14 -20.05 -8.26
C GLY A 868 -20.77 -18.92 -7.31
N GLY A 869 -19.48 -18.78 -6.93
CA GLY A 869 -19.06 -17.79 -5.94
C GLY A 869 -17.54 -17.56 -5.92
N PRO A 870 -17.07 -16.53 -5.21
CA PRO A 870 -15.65 -16.14 -5.20
C PRO A 870 -14.69 -17.26 -4.77
N ILE A 871 -13.49 -17.28 -5.38
CA ILE A 871 -12.44 -18.25 -5.06
C ILE A 871 -11.28 -17.57 -4.33
N PHE A 872 -11.21 -17.82 -3.02
CA PHE A 872 -10.10 -17.40 -2.15
C PHE A 872 -9.14 -18.55 -1.87
N SER A 873 -9.63 -19.79 -1.94
CA SER A 873 -8.84 -21.00 -1.77
C SER A 873 -7.77 -21.09 -2.86
N SER A 874 -6.57 -21.51 -2.49
CA SER A 874 -5.48 -21.76 -3.46
C SER A 874 -5.69 -23.13 -4.11
N PRO A 875 -5.48 -23.29 -5.43
CA PRO A 875 -5.53 -24.59 -6.06
C PRO A 875 -4.49 -25.55 -5.45
N CYS A 876 -4.89 -26.80 -5.28
CA CYS A 876 -4.05 -27.90 -4.82
C CYS A 876 -4.06 -28.99 -5.89
N THR A 877 -2.92 -29.63 -6.17
CA THR A 877 -2.84 -30.68 -7.19
C THR A 877 -2.80 -32.06 -6.55
N SER A 878 -3.36 -33.06 -7.22
CA SER A 878 -3.13 -34.46 -6.84
C SER A 878 -1.64 -34.83 -6.96
N ALA A 879 -1.24 -35.92 -6.29
CA ALA A 879 0.14 -36.42 -6.37
C ALA A 879 0.56 -36.81 -7.79
N SER A 880 -0.40 -37.20 -8.63
CA SER A 880 -0.20 -37.51 -10.06
C SER A 880 -0.21 -36.28 -10.96
N GLU A 881 -0.48 -35.09 -10.40
CA GLU A 881 -0.67 -33.82 -11.13
C GLU A 881 -1.72 -33.91 -12.26
N GLN A 882 -2.73 -34.77 -12.12
CA GLN A 882 -3.81 -34.91 -13.10
C GLN A 882 -5.10 -34.17 -12.69
N GLU A 883 -5.21 -33.83 -11.41
CA GLU A 883 -6.42 -33.25 -10.83
C GLU A 883 -6.06 -32.02 -10.02
N ILE A 884 -6.97 -31.06 -10.01
CA ILE A 884 -6.88 -29.82 -9.26
C ILE A 884 -8.08 -29.74 -8.31
N PHE A 885 -7.79 -29.54 -7.03
CA PHE A 885 -8.74 -29.35 -5.96
C PHE A 885 -8.73 -27.90 -5.50
N PHE A 886 -9.91 -27.31 -5.29
CA PHE A 886 -10.02 -25.96 -4.75
C PHE A 886 -11.38 -25.76 -4.08
N GLY A 887 -11.41 -24.86 -3.09
CA GLY A 887 -12.62 -24.42 -2.42
C GLY A 887 -13.19 -23.15 -3.01
N SER A 888 -14.49 -22.96 -2.87
CA SER A 888 -15.19 -21.74 -3.29
C SER A 888 -16.19 -21.27 -2.23
N HIS A 889 -16.51 -19.97 -2.26
CA HIS A 889 -17.46 -19.36 -1.34
C HIS A 889 -18.93 -19.71 -1.64
N ASP A 890 -19.19 -20.45 -2.72
CA ASP A 890 -20.49 -21.06 -3.02
C ASP A 890 -20.76 -22.36 -2.23
N ARG A 891 -19.94 -22.65 -1.21
CA ARG A 891 -20.04 -23.84 -0.34
C ARG A 891 -19.75 -25.16 -1.05
N PHE A 892 -18.86 -25.13 -2.05
CA PHE A 892 -18.40 -26.33 -2.72
C PHE A 892 -16.88 -26.47 -2.68
N ILE A 893 -16.44 -27.72 -2.57
CA ILE A 893 -15.09 -28.16 -2.94
C ILE A 893 -15.19 -28.77 -4.34
N TYR A 894 -14.35 -28.30 -5.24
CA TYR A 894 -14.34 -28.72 -6.63
C TYR A 894 -13.11 -29.59 -6.92
N CYS A 895 -13.29 -30.59 -7.77
CA CYS A 895 -12.21 -31.31 -8.44
C CYS A 895 -12.37 -31.18 -9.95
N CYS A 896 -11.35 -30.61 -10.60
CA CYS A 896 -11.26 -30.54 -12.05
C CYS A 896 -10.08 -31.36 -12.56
N ASP A 897 -10.19 -31.92 -13.76
CA ASP A 897 -9.03 -32.46 -14.46
C ASP A 897 -8.13 -31.33 -14.99
N MET A 898 -6.90 -31.66 -15.42
CA MET A 898 -5.98 -30.67 -16.02
C MET A 898 -6.44 -30.09 -17.36
N LYS A 899 -7.59 -30.53 -17.91
CA LYS A 899 -8.22 -29.96 -19.10
C LYS A 899 -9.36 -28.98 -18.74
N GLY A 900 -9.63 -28.78 -17.45
CA GLY A 900 -10.67 -27.88 -16.96
C GLY A 900 -12.06 -28.52 -16.86
N HIS A 901 -12.20 -29.83 -17.02
CA HIS A 901 -13.49 -30.50 -16.85
C HIS A 901 -13.74 -30.85 -15.37
N LEU A 902 -14.96 -30.58 -14.92
CA LEU A 902 -15.42 -30.99 -13.59
C LEU A 902 -15.48 -32.51 -13.49
N ARG A 903 -14.78 -33.07 -12.49
CA ARG A 903 -14.82 -34.50 -12.15
C ARG A 903 -15.89 -34.78 -11.11
N TRP A 904 -15.86 -34.01 -10.03
CA TRP A 904 -16.84 -34.03 -8.97
C TRP A 904 -16.84 -32.69 -8.23
N LYS A 905 -17.93 -32.43 -7.51
CA LYS A 905 -18.00 -31.35 -6.51
C LYS A 905 -18.64 -31.89 -5.24
N PHE A 906 -18.19 -31.40 -4.10
CA PHE A 906 -18.69 -31.78 -2.79
C PHE A 906 -19.27 -30.55 -2.08
N GLU A 907 -20.51 -30.65 -1.62
CA GLU A 907 -21.19 -29.57 -0.90
C GLU A 907 -20.75 -29.56 0.58
N THR A 908 -20.24 -28.42 1.03
CA THR A 908 -19.87 -28.17 2.42
C THR A 908 -20.98 -27.42 3.15
N THR A 909 -20.94 -27.42 4.48
CA THR A 909 -21.92 -26.69 5.30
C THR A 909 -21.75 -25.17 5.27
N SER A 910 -20.55 -24.68 4.98
CA SER A 910 -20.24 -23.26 4.82
C SER A 910 -19.21 -23.01 3.72
N ARG A 911 -18.76 -21.77 3.56
CA ARG A 911 -17.80 -21.33 2.53
C ARG A 911 -16.48 -22.06 2.69
N VAL A 912 -15.73 -22.23 1.61
CA VAL A 912 -14.41 -22.86 1.66
C VAL A 912 -13.32 -21.83 1.36
N TYR A 913 -12.71 -21.31 2.41
CA TYR A 913 -11.55 -20.41 2.31
C TYR A 913 -10.22 -21.19 2.34
N ALA A 914 -10.15 -22.22 3.19
CA ALA A 914 -8.96 -23.04 3.37
C ALA A 914 -8.56 -23.74 2.06
N THR A 915 -7.26 -23.90 1.86
CA THR A 915 -6.69 -24.68 0.74
C THR A 915 -6.75 -26.17 1.06
N PRO A 916 -7.37 -27.01 0.21
CA PRO A 916 -7.38 -28.45 0.41
C PRO A 916 -5.98 -29.05 0.44
N PHE A 917 -5.80 -30.14 1.17
CA PHE A 917 -4.54 -30.87 1.30
C PHE A 917 -4.75 -32.32 0.86
N ALA A 918 -4.14 -32.71 -0.25
CA ALA A 918 -4.11 -34.09 -0.72
C ALA A 918 -3.00 -34.88 -0.02
N PHE A 919 -3.32 -36.07 0.48
CA PHE A 919 -2.38 -36.94 1.21
C PHE A 919 -2.70 -38.41 0.97
N GLN A 920 -1.71 -39.28 1.15
CA GLN A 920 -1.90 -40.73 1.05
C GLN A 920 -2.27 -41.31 2.41
N SER A 921 -3.31 -42.14 2.46
CA SER A 921 -3.71 -42.84 3.69
C SER A 921 -2.76 -44.00 3.99
N HIS A 922 -2.42 -44.19 5.28
CA HIS A 922 -1.60 -45.31 5.76
C HIS A 922 -2.39 -46.64 5.93
N GLY A 923 -3.59 -46.75 5.37
CA GLY A 923 -4.39 -47.98 5.34
C GLY A 923 -3.91 -48.99 4.28
N ARG A 924 -4.44 -50.24 4.33
CA ARG A 924 -4.06 -51.35 3.44
C ARG A 924 -4.24 -51.09 1.93
N ASP A 925 -5.09 -50.11 1.56
CA ASP A 925 -5.42 -49.80 0.16
C ASP A 925 -4.67 -48.59 -0.42
N GLY A 926 -3.88 -47.85 0.39
CA GLY A 926 -3.07 -46.73 -0.09
C GLY A 926 -3.85 -45.59 -0.79
N GLU A 927 -5.15 -45.45 -0.49
CA GLU A 927 -6.03 -44.46 -1.10
C GLU A 927 -5.53 -43.03 -0.86
N VAL A 928 -5.62 -42.19 -1.89
CA VAL A 928 -5.34 -40.75 -1.80
C VAL A 928 -6.59 -40.03 -1.30
N LEU A 929 -6.45 -39.35 -0.16
CA LEU A 929 -7.49 -38.60 0.50
C LEU A 929 -7.24 -37.09 0.37
N LEU A 930 -8.31 -36.32 0.56
CA LEU A 930 -8.31 -34.86 0.54
C LEU A 930 -8.86 -34.34 1.85
N ALA A 931 -8.04 -33.60 2.61
CA ALA A 931 -8.47 -32.85 3.78
C ALA A 931 -8.81 -31.41 3.38
N ALA A 932 -9.99 -30.93 3.75
CA ALA A 932 -10.43 -29.56 3.49
C ALA A 932 -11.27 -29.04 4.66
N ALA A 933 -11.31 -27.74 4.88
CA ALA A 933 -12.11 -27.14 5.95
C ALA A 933 -13.02 -26.04 5.39
N SER A 934 -14.27 -26.03 5.85
CA SER A 934 -15.17 -24.89 5.66
C SER A 934 -15.03 -23.89 6.81
N THR A 935 -15.45 -22.66 6.56
CA THR A 935 -15.26 -21.52 7.46
C THR A 935 -15.91 -21.77 8.83
N ASP A 936 -17.06 -22.43 8.86
CA ASP A 936 -17.81 -22.84 10.07
C ASP A 936 -17.11 -23.88 10.97
N GLY A 937 -15.83 -24.19 10.73
CA GLY A 937 -15.06 -25.11 11.56
C GLY A 937 -15.21 -26.59 11.19
N LYS A 938 -16.01 -26.93 10.17
CA LYS A 938 -16.10 -28.33 9.71
C LYS A 938 -14.92 -28.71 8.84
N LEU A 939 -14.21 -29.74 9.27
CA LEU A 939 -13.14 -30.41 8.57
C LEU A 939 -13.69 -31.64 7.87
N TRP A 940 -13.40 -31.77 6.58
CA TRP A 940 -13.84 -32.82 5.68
C TRP A 940 -12.65 -33.64 5.20
N VAL A 941 -12.77 -34.97 5.26
CA VAL A 941 -11.85 -35.92 4.64
C VAL A 941 -12.61 -36.63 3.53
N LEU A 942 -12.21 -36.40 2.29
CA LEU A 942 -12.85 -36.90 1.08
C LEU A 942 -11.93 -37.88 0.35
N GLY A 943 -12.48 -38.82 -0.39
CA GLY A 943 -11.73 -39.56 -1.40
C GLY A 943 -11.35 -38.61 -2.54
N SER A 944 -10.06 -38.53 -2.89
CA SER A 944 -9.60 -37.55 -3.89
C SER A 944 -10.17 -37.79 -5.29
N GLU A 945 -10.31 -39.05 -5.71
CA GLU A 945 -10.83 -39.38 -7.05
C GLU A 945 -12.36 -39.33 -7.13
N SER A 946 -13.04 -39.69 -6.03
CA SER A 946 -14.49 -39.90 -6.01
C SER A 946 -15.28 -38.73 -5.41
N GLY A 947 -14.63 -37.86 -4.64
CA GLY A 947 -15.30 -36.83 -3.84
C GLY A 947 -16.16 -37.38 -2.69
N GLN A 948 -16.12 -38.70 -2.45
CA GLN A 948 -16.95 -39.33 -1.42
C GLN A 948 -16.46 -38.95 -0.04
N LEU A 949 -17.40 -38.57 0.82
CA LEU A 949 -17.12 -38.27 2.23
C LEU A 949 -16.64 -39.52 2.95
N ARG A 950 -15.38 -39.50 3.41
CA ARG A 950 -14.87 -40.50 4.35
C ARG A 950 -15.18 -40.12 5.79
N ARG A 951 -15.05 -38.83 6.09
CA ARG A 951 -15.26 -38.32 7.45
C ARG A 951 -15.48 -36.81 7.50
N ALA A 952 -16.23 -36.37 8.50
CA ALA A 952 -16.24 -34.98 8.95
C ALA A 952 -15.84 -34.89 10.43
N TYR A 953 -15.27 -33.77 10.84
CA TYR A 953 -14.99 -33.40 12.23
C TYR A 953 -15.28 -31.92 12.43
N GLU A 954 -15.83 -31.53 13.57
CA GLU A 954 -16.21 -30.15 13.85
C GLU A 954 -15.26 -29.54 14.88
N LEU A 955 -14.56 -28.50 14.46
CA LEU A 955 -13.74 -27.68 15.35
C LEU A 955 -14.62 -26.65 16.07
N PRO A 956 -14.24 -26.18 17.27
CA PRO A 956 -15.12 -25.35 18.10
C PRO A 956 -15.26 -23.89 17.64
N GLY A 957 -14.75 -23.54 16.46
CA GLY A 957 -14.77 -22.17 15.97
C GLY A 957 -14.34 -22.09 14.51
N GLU A 958 -14.35 -20.86 14.00
CA GLU A 958 -14.08 -20.56 12.60
C GLU A 958 -12.69 -21.07 12.12
N VAL A 959 -12.58 -21.44 10.84
CA VAL A 959 -11.33 -21.96 10.24
C VAL A 959 -11.01 -21.27 8.92
N PHE A 960 -9.93 -20.48 8.94
CA PHE A 960 -9.28 -19.89 7.74
C PHE A 960 -7.91 -20.51 7.44
N SER A 961 -7.33 -21.18 8.44
CA SER A 961 -6.10 -21.95 8.32
C SER A 961 -6.32 -23.18 7.42
N SER A 962 -5.35 -23.50 6.57
CA SER A 962 -5.40 -24.68 5.72
C SER A 962 -4.84 -25.91 6.46
N PRO A 963 -5.46 -27.10 6.34
CA PRO A 963 -4.95 -28.31 6.97
C PRO A 963 -3.60 -28.72 6.39
N VAL A 964 -2.74 -29.30 7.23
CA VAL A 964 -1.51 -29.99 6.81
C VAL A 964 -1.51 -31.37 7.44
N VAL A 965 -1.28 -32.40 6.62
CA VAL A 965 -1.32 -33.80 7.06
C VAL A 965 0.07 -34.42 6.94
N TRP A 966 0.52 -35.07 8.00
CA TRP A 966 1.69 -35.95 8.00
C TRP A 966 1.38 -37.25 8.71
N GLU A 967 1.69 -38.37 8.07
CA GLU A 967 1.27 -39.68 8.54
C GLU A 967 -0.25 -39.73 8.80
N SER A 968 -0.65 -40.06 10.03
CA SER A 968 -2.04 -40.03 10.49
C SER A 968 -2.37 -38.74 11.27
N MET A 969 -1.54 -37.71 11.24
CA MET A 969 -1.71 -36.49 12.03
C MET A 969 -2.09 -35.31 11.13
N LEU A 970 -3.28 -34.76 11.35
CA LEU A 970 -3.77 -33.57 10.68
C LEU A 970 -3.65 -32.37 11.61
N VAL A 971 -2.94 -31.34 11.16
CA VAL A 971 -2.71 -30.12 11.92
C VAL A 971 -3.45 -28.96 11.27
N ILE A 972 -4.17 -28.16 12.06
CA ILE A 972 -4.96 -27.02 11.57
C ILE A 972 -5.14 -25.95 12.65
N GLY A 973 -5.10 -24.68 12.25
CA GLY A 973 -5.41 -23.54 13.10
C GLY A 973 -6.91 -23.24 13.16
N CYS A 974 -7.40 -22.76 14.31
CA CYS A 974 -8.78 -22.36 14.50
C CYS A 974 -8.82 -20.96 15.15
N ARG A 975 -9.86 -20.17 14.84
CA ARG A 975 -10.03 -18.82 15.39
C ARG A 975 -10.49 -18.79 16.84
N ASN A 976 -10.74 -19.95 17.45
CA ASN A 976 -10.94 -20.09 18.88
C ASN A 976 -9.64 -20.04 19.71
N ASN A 977 -8.57 -19.49 19.13
CA ASN A 977 -7.23 -19.30 19.67
C ASN A 977 -6.30 -20.52 19.68
N TYR A 978 -6.78 -21.69 19.27
CA TYR A 978 -6.00 -22.93 19.32
C TYR A 978 -5.51 -23.40 17.95
N ILE A 979 -4.33 -24.01 17.95
CA ILE A 979 -3.91 -24.96 16.92
C ILE A 979 -4.23 -26.39 17.39
N TYR A 980 -4.79 -27.19 16.49
CA TYR A 980 -5.21 -28.57 16.74
C TYR A 980 -4.34 -29.55 15.98
N CYS A 981 -4.06 -30.70 16.62
CA CYS A 981 -3.60 -31.90 15.95
C CYS A 981 -4.61 -33.02 16.17
N LEU A 982 -5.08 -33.60 15.07
CA LEU A 982 -6.09 -34.65 15.02
C LEU A 982 -5.46 -35.95 14.50
N ASP A 983 -5.71 -37.08 15.16
CA ASP A 983 -5.31 -38.40 14.70
C ASP A 983 -6.38 -38.99 13.75
N LEU A 984 -5.97 -39.34 12.53
CA LEU A 984 -6.71 -40.07 11.51
C LEU A 984 -6.56 -41.58 11.77
N LEU A 985 -7.38 -42.14 12.65
CA LEU A 985 -7.31 -43.56 12.99
C LEU A 985 -8.04 -44.39 11.92
N SER A 986 -7.38 -45.37 11.33
CA SER A 986 -8.08 -46.44 10.59
C SER A 986 -8.63 -47.42 11.63
N GLY A 987 -9.84 -47.97 11.45
CA GLY A 987 -10.56 -48.78 12.45
C GLY A 987 -9.90 -50.04 13.04
N ASN A 988 -8.59 -50.27 12.81
CA ASN A 988 -7.79 -51.38 13.35
C ASN A 988 -6.59 -50.96 14.24
N GLN A 989 -6.42 -49.68 14.59
CA GLN A 989 -5.42 -49.25 15.58
C GLN A 989 -6.12 -48.86 16.89
N LYS A 990 -6.15 -49.80 17.84
CA LYS A 990 -6.55 -49.59 19.24
C LYS A 990 -5.41 -49.00 20.06
#